data_AF-A0A3N0XPU8-F1
#
_entry.id   AF-A0A3N0XPU8-F1
#
_cell.length_a   1.000
_cell.length_b   1.000
_cell.length_c   1.000
_cell.angle_alpha   90.00
_cell.angle_beta   90.00
_cell.angle_gamma   90.00
#
_symmetry.space_group_name_H-M   'P 1'
#
loop_
_entity.id
_entity.type
_entity.pdbx_description
1 polymer ?
#
loop_
_entity_poly.entity_id
_entity_poly.type
_entity_poly.pdbx_seq_one_letter_code
_entity_poly.pdbx_strand_id
1 'polypeptide(L)'
;MGTTASAAPQPTLHESFHGNGMTDSRRSASSASFQTLSIHNNKAKSIITNKVAPVVITYNCRQEFQIHDDVLRTNYKVGRISDNMPEHHLVQGSYFMVQDVFSKADVLSTAGSYGAPNFRQSRGGFPLYGMGQPSLSGFKQVLQRLQGQGHQEVIFFCLREEPVVFLRLEGDFLPYTPRGKENLHENLHDLGRELSSENLELTIRKELHDFAKLNDNVFYVYNDIEHFKGEPQKICICCEEDIHVTEEVYKRPRFTMPSYRYYRLPLPMEGAPLEDEFDAFVSVLRENPSLSLNRDMSQPLPALLFSCQVGVGRTNLGLILGSLVMMHLTRATQEPAAPAEEDVTDKPKMQFQVIQTLISKLPKGQEVMEEVNRAVDLCSEMHNIREAIYENKQKLEGIGEDYQIQGSSTKDYFLHRTLQGLERYFYLIVFNAYLHEQYPLAFACSFSQWLCSHAWMYRLLSCMNQSELRAPADLLTKGARVLVADEYLAPDVLSTIKEMKVANFRRVPKMPVYGMAQPTSEATGAVLAYLTDEKRKHSSVLWVNLQDELILEANGQIFCPREPTRVDQHICVLSSQPEEIQRLETALKEELLGSQKWLEVTLEQEKQMKMFKSCLTVQEIFNHHKSSHQGLQYRRIPFPECSAPTEEGFDRLLEAMKACLAEDSLSAFVFNCSNGKGRTTMAMVIAALTLWHFNGFPEFCEDEIVSVPDAKYTKGEFEFEILDSVRNQEQDLFCHRSVAGVTRRFECPLLCKAQRGGSPINAGLCSESYSSTSPSALNGSHCPEPLAFFLSLLRSVITVTELQLCFLEWPSSRLRSRRRAQGFVFPFATEH
;
A
#
# COMPACT_ATOMS: atom_id res chain seq x y z
N MET A 1 66.09 21.63 -28.63
CA MET A 1 67.17 22.27 -27.83
C MET A 1 66.62 23.55 -27.20
N GLY A 2 67.33 24.15 -26.24
CA GLY A 2 66.82 25.15 -25.26
C GLY A 2 66.08 26.39 -25.80
N THR A 3 65.18 27.00 -25.01
CA THR A 3 65.42 28.15 -24.08
C THR A 3 65.58 29.49 -24.83
N THR A 4 64.96 30.64 -24.49
CA THR A 4 64.48 31.21 -23.20
C THR A 4 63.43 32.34 -23.38
N ALA A 5 62.52 32.46 -22.38
CA ALA A 5 61.96 33.67 -21.71
C ALA A 5 61.57 35.01 -22.39
N SER A 6 60.38 35.51 -21.97
CA SER A 6 59.98 36.90 -21.62
C SER A 6 59.48 37.95 -22.64
N ALA A 7 58.15 38.09 -22.67
CA ALA A 7 57.34 39.30 -22.39
C ALA A 7 57.50 40.65 -23.17
N ALA A 8 56.48 40.92 -24.02
CA ALA A 8 55.64 42.15 -24.09
C ALA A 8 56.23 43.53 -24.52
N PRO A 9 55.40 44.51 -24.98
CA PRO A 9 54.14 44.41 -25.76
C PRO A 9 53.97 45.43 -26.93
N GLN A 10 53.15 45.07 -27.94
CA GLN A 10 52.33 45.96 -28.82
C GLN A 10 53.04 47.03 -29.71
N PRO A 11 52.35 47.64 -30.72
CA PRO A 11 51.15 47.22 -31.47
C PRO A 11 51.26 47.34 -33.03
N THR A 12 50.40 46.59 -33.74
CA THR A 12 49.71 46.88 -35.04
C THR A 12 50.42 47.63 -36.19
N LEU A 13 50.39 47.07 -37.42
CA LEU A 13 49.52 47.53 -38.54
C LEU A 13 49.82 46.85 -39.92
N HIS A 14 48.81 46.88 -40.81
CA HIS A 14 48.82 46.75 -42.29
C HIS A 14 49.32 45.43 -42.94
N GLU A 15 48.40 44.68 -43.58
CA GLU A 15 48.15 44.59 -45.04
C GLU A 15 49.04 43.53 -45.73
N SER A 16 48.64 42.77 -46.75
CA SER A 16 47.59 42.92 -47.79
C SER A 16 47.44 41.58 -48.55
N PHE A 17 46.41 41.39 -49.40
CA PHE A 17 46.54 41.11 -50.86
C PHE A 17 45.24 40.62 -51.55
N HIS A 18 45.06 41.08 -52.79
CA HIS A 18 44.05 40.73 -53.80
C HIS A 18 44.27 39.31 -54.41
N GLY A 19 43.37 38.72 -55.21
CA GLY A 19 42.05 39.12 -55.73
C GLY A 19 41.61 38.31 -56.98
N ASN A 20 40.64 38.86 -57.73
CA ASN A 20 40.01 38.35 -58.99
C ASN A 20 39.08 37.11 -58.90
N GLY A 21 37.94 37.04 -59.61
CA GLY A 21 37.20 38.10 -60.33
C GLY A 21 36.11 37.62 -61.32
N MET A 22 35.04 38.43 -61.48
CA MET A 22 34.13 38.60 -62.66
C MET A 22 33.31 37.38 -63.20
N THR A 23 32.15 37.48 -63.87
CA THR A 23 31.24 38.54 -64.42
C THR A 23 29.85 37.89 -64.70
N ASP A 24 28.70 38.52 -64.99
CA ASP A 24 28.04 39.82 -64.74
C ASP A 24 26.53 39.61 -65.10
N SER A 25 25.58 40.30 -64.45
CA SER A 25 24.23 40.55 -65.00
C SER A 25 23.52 41.67 -64.22
N ARG A 26 22.92 42.61 -64.97
CA ARG A 26 22.44 43.90 -64.44
C ARG A 26 20.92 43.92 -64.17
N ARG A 27 20.60 44.32 -62.93
CA ARG A 27 19.67 45.41 -62.51
C ARG A 27 18.39 45.72 -63.32
N SER A 28 17.25 45.67 -62.62
CA SER A 28 16.21 46.72 -62.45
C SER A 28 15.21 46.22 -61.39
N ALA A 29 15.04 46.71 -60.16
CA ALA A 29 15.22 48.01 -59.49
C ALA A 29 14.01 48.98 -59.53
N SER A 30 13.01 48.74 -58.68
CA SER A 30 12.37 49.80 -57.88
C SER A 30 11.85 49.23 -56.55
N SER A 31 12.20 49.91 -55.45
CA SER A 31 11.99 49.45 -54.08
C SER A 31 11.60 50.63 -53.19
N ALA A 32 10.56 50.49 -52.36
CA ALA A 32 10.33 51.20 -51.10
C ALA A 32 8.96 50.77 -50.53
N SER A 33 8.70 50.74 -49.22
CA SER A 33 9.55 50.63 -48.02
C SER A 33 8.60 50.56 -46.82
N PHE A 34 8.79 49.66 -45.86
CA PHE A 34 8.14 49.81 -44.54
C PHE A 34 9.17 50.19 -43.49
N GLN A 35 8.83 51.23 -42.73
CA GLN A 35 9.76 51.94 -41.87
C GLN A 35 9.97 51.22 -40.54
N THR A 36 11.23 51.16 -40.11
CA THR A 36 11.63 50.76 -38.77
C THR A 36 11.13 51.80 -37.76
N LEU A 37 10.29 51.40 -36.80
CA LEU A 37 10.07 52.19 -35.58
C LEU A 37 11.21 51.94 -34.59
N SER A 38 11.79 53.02 -34.08
CA SER A 38 13.03 53.03 -33.31
C SER A 38 12.82 52.71 -31.84
N ILE A 39 13.53 51.71 -31.32
CA ILE A 39 13.86 51.61 -29.89
C ILE A 39 15.29 52.17 -29.73
N HIS A 40 15.45 53.17 -28.85
CA HIS A 40 16.72 53.87 -28.68
C HIS A 40 17.79 53.00 -27.99
N ASN A 41 19.02 53.14 -28.47
CA ASN A 41 20.22 52.48 -27.96
C ASN A 41 20.41 52.56 -26.44
N ASN A 42 20.79 51.45 -25.83
CA ASN A 42 22.21 51.27 -25.46
C ASN A 42 22.58 49.82 -25.11
N LYS A 43 23.76 49.39 -25.56
CA LYS A 43 24.43 48.09 -25.28
C LYS A 43 23.82 46.82 -25.91
N ALA A 44 23.75 46.75 -27.24
CA ALA A 44 23.80 45.47 -27.96
C ALA A 44 24.89 45.53 -29.03
N LYS A 45 25.78 44.52 -29.09
CA LYS A 45 26.79 44.36 -30.15
C LYS A 45 26.76 42.93 -30.68
N SER A 46 26.88 42.81 -32.00
CA SER A 46 27.14 41.58 -32.78
C SER A 46 26.22 40.38 -32.48
N ILE A 47 25.05 40.37 -33.13
CA ILE A 47 24.34 39.13 -33.47
C ILE A 47 24.94 38.62 -34.79
N ILE A 48 25.44 37.39 -34.82
CA ILE A 48 25.82 36.70 -36.06
C ILE A 48 24.92 35.48 -36.18
N THR A 49 23.98 35.51 -37.12
CA THR A 49 23.10 34.37 -37.39
C THR A 49 23.72 33.46 -38.45
N ASN A 50 23.88 32.18 -38.10
CA ASN A 50 23.88 31.13 -39.11
C ASN A 50 22.41 30.80 -39.46
N LYS A 51 22.11 30.43 -40.71
CA LYS A 51 20.74 30.21 -41.22
C LYS A 51 20.01 29.00 -40.60
N VAL A 52 20.56 28.37 -39.57
CA VAL A 52 20.04 27.16 -38.92
C VAL A 52 19.85 27.34 -37.40
N ALA A 53 20.56 28.28 -36.76
CA ALA A 53 20.36 28.65 -35.35
C ALA A 53 20.99 30.03 -35.05
N PRO A 54 20.25 30.98 -34.43
CA PRO A 54 20.83 32.20 -33.85
C PRO A 54 21.59 31.88 -32.55
N VAL A 55 22.78 32.45 -32.37
CA VAL A 55 23.53 32.37 -31.10
C VAL A 55 23.81 33.79 -30.59
N VAL A 56 23.58 34.01 -29.29
CA VAL A 56 23.87 35.27 -28.61
C VAL A 56 25.07 35.08 -27.69
N ILE A 57 26.18 35.76 -28.00
CA ILE A 57 27.42 35.70 -27.21
C ILE A 57 27.46 36.88 -26.26
N THR A 58 27.64 36.63 -24.96
CA THR A 58 27.78 37.68 -23.95
C THR A 58 29.25 38.14 -23.85
N TYR A 59 29.45 39.35 -23.30
CA TYR A 59 30.69 40.14 -23.39
C TYR A 59 31.97 39.50 -22.80
N ASN A 60 31.85 38.36 -22.11
CA ASN A 60 32.96 37.67 -21.43
C ASN A 60 33.45 36.41 -22.16
N CYS A 61 32.82 36.00 -23.28
CA CYS A 61 33.14 34.80 -24.06
C CYS A 61 33.30 33.50 -23.22
N ARG A 62 32.57 33.40 -22.09
CA ARG A 62 32.64 32.25 -21.16
C ARG A 62 31.30 31.55 -20.92
N GLN A 63 30.22 32.07 -21.50
CA GLN A 63 28.89 31.50 -21.41
C GLN A 63 28.25 31.54 -22.80
N GLU A 64 28.09 30.35 -23.38
CA GLU A 64 27.33 30.12 -24.61
C GLU A 64 25.90 29.79 -24.20
N PHE A 65 24.95 30.62 -24.63
CA PHE A 65 23.53 30.29 -24.53
C PHE A 65 23.08 29.77 -25.88
N GLN A 66 23.04 28.44 -26.00
CA GLN A 66 22.32 27.79 -27.08
C GLN A 66 20.83 27.98 -26.77
N ILE A 67 20.18 28.89 -27.51
CA ILE A 67 18.72 28.94 -27.54
C ILE A 67 18.29 27.68 -28.30
N HIS A 68 18.09 26.61 -27.53
CA HIS A 68 17.12 25.62 -27.91
C HIS A 68 15.76 26.34 -27.84
N ASP A 69 15.35 26.90 -28.98
CA ASP A 69 13.95 26.76 -29.33
C ASP A 69 13.74 25.25 -29.35
N ASP A 70 13.21 24.71 -28.24
CA ASP A 70 12.62 23.38 -28.21
C ASP A 70 11.34 23.44 -29.04
N VAL A 71 11.56 23.56 -30.35
CA VAL A 71 10.74 22.93 -31.37
C VAL A 71 10.89 21.43 -31.12
N LEU A 72 10.23 20.98 -30.06
CA LEU A 72 9.68 19.64 -29.94
C LEU A 72 9.20 19.29 -31.33
N ARG A 73 9.71 18.21 -31.92
CA ARG A 73 9.08 17.67 -33.13
C ARG A 73 7.69 17.26 -32.70
N THR A 74 6.71 18.09 -33.03
CA THR A 74 5.39 18.07 -32.43
C THR A 74 4.59 16.90 -32.98
N ASN A 75 4.90 15.71 -32.48
CA ASN A 75 4.05 14.52 -32.59
C ASN A 75 2.82 14.68 -31.69
N TYR A 76 2.12 15.81 -31.81
CA TYR A 76 0.85 16.04 -31.14
C TYR A 76 -0.14 15.03 -31.68
N LYS A 77 -0.67 14.20 -30.78
CA LYS A 77 -1.69 13.24 -31.15
C LYS A 77 -3.03 13.95 -31.21
N VAL A 78 -3.80 13.59 -32.22
CA VAL A 78 -5.19 14.00 -32.40
C VAL A 78 -6.10 12.78 -32.21
N GLY A 79 -7.37 13.03 -31.94
CA GLY A 79 -8.37 11.97 -31.86
C GLY A 79 -9.79 12.48 -32.10
N ARG A 80 -10.69 11.53 -32.32
CA ARG A 80 -12.14 11.69 -32.38
C ARG A 80 -12.80 10.53 -31.66
N ILE A 81 -14.01 10.75 -31.13
CA ILE A 81 -14.83 9.70 -30.49
C ILE A 81 -15.57 8.84 -31.52
N SER A 82 -15.96 9.41 -32.67
CA SER A 82 -16.58 8.69 -33.79
C SER A 82 -16.19 9.31 -35.13
N ASP A 83 -16.35 8.57 -36.22
CA ASP A 83 -16.01 9.07 -37.58
C ASP A 83 -16.84 10.27 -38.04
N ASN A 84 -17.96 10.53 -37.39
CA ASN A 84 -18.83 11.68 -37.67
C ASN A 84 -18.44 12.94 -36.85
N MET A 85 -17.45 12.84 -35.96
CA MET A 85 -16.99 13.95 -35.12
C MET A 85 -15.64 14.51 -35.64
N PRO A 86 -15.39 15.82 -35.46
CA PRO A 86 -14.12 16.42 -35.83
C PRO A 86 -12.97 15.79 -35.03
N GLU A 87 -11.84 15.62 -35.70
CA GLU A 87 -10.59 15.20 -35.08
C GLU A 87 -9.87 16.42 -34.50
N HIS A 88 -9.39 16.33 -33.27
CA HIS A 88 -8.75 17.43 -32.56
C HIS A 88 -7.65 16.97 -31.60
N HIS A 89 -6.81 17.92 -31.16
CA HIS A 89 -5.67 17.66 -30.28
C HIS A 89 -6.05 16.98 -28.96
N LEU A 90 -5.24 15.99 -28.56
CA LEU A 90 -5.32 15.29 -27.29
C LEU A 90 -4.29 15.84 -26.31
N VAL A 91 -4.75 16.17 -25.11
CA VAL A 91 -3.91 16.64 -24.00
C VAL A 91 -3.07 15.46 -23.47
N GLN A 92 -1.79 15.71 -23.19
CA GLN A 92 -0.74 14.69 -22.96
C GLN A 92 -0.69 13.61 -24.08
N GLY A 93 -1.24 13.90 -25.25
CA GLY A 93 -1.37 12.97 -26.37
C GLY A 93 -2.37 11.83 -26.18
N SER A 94 -3.15 11.78 -25.09
CA SER A 94 -4.03 10.65 -24.77
C SER A 94 -5.43 11.05 -24.27
N TYR A 95 -5.65 12.32 -23.90
CA TYR A 95 -6.83 12.73 -23.16
C TYR A 95 -7.68 13.79 -23.86
N PHE A 96 -8.99 13.65 -23.74
CA PHE A 96 -9.97 14.69 -24.06
C PHE A 96 -10.32 15.50 -22.83
N MET A 97 -10.63 16.80 -22.99
CA MET A 97 -11.14 17.61 -21.89
C MET A 97 -12.66 17.49 -21.78
N VAL A 98 -13.13 17.07 -20.61
CA VAL A 98 -14.56 16.85 -20.32
C VAL A 98 -15.02 17.76 -19.19
N GLN A 99 -16.19 18.37 -19.35
CA GLN A 99 -16.80 19.21 -18.32
C GLN A 99 -17.09 18.36 -17.08
N ASP A 100 -16.64 18.83 -15.93
CA ASP A 100 -16.48 17.95 -14.77
C ASP A 100 -17.78 17.56 -14.05
N VAL A 101 -18.82 18.39 -14.21
CA VAL A 101 -20.14 18.23 -13.60
C VAL A 101 -21.22 18.31 -14.68
N PHE A 102 -21.86 17.16 -14.92
CA PHE A 102 -23.06 17.03 -15.75
C PHE A 102 -24.33 17.17 -14.89
N SER A 103 -25.46 17.51 -15.50
CA SER A 103 -26.68 17.93 -14.79
C SER A 103 -27.28 16.92 -13.81
N LYS A 104 -27.02 15.61 -13.96
CA LYS A 104 -27.50 14.56 -13.04
C LYS A 104 -26.64 14.42 -11.77
N ALA A 105 -25.48 15.10 -11.69
CA ALA A 105 -24.54 14.94 -10.58
C ALA A 105 -24.97 15.68 -9.29
N ASP A 106 -25.78 16.75 -9.40
CA ASP A 106 -26.28 17.54 -8.27
C ASP A 106 -27.60 17.01 -7.72
N VAL A 107 -27.53 15.88 -7.01
CA VAL A 107 -28.69 15.19 -6.40
C VAL A 107 -29.46 16.11 -5.46
N LEU A 108 -28.77 16.96 -4.70
CA LEU A 108 -29.42 17.91 -3.77
C LEU A 108 -29.96 19.18 -4.46
N SER A 109 -29.73 19.36 -5.77
CA SER A 109 -30.15 20.56 -6.53
C SER A 109 -29.67 21.88 -5.91
N THR A 110 -28.42 21.89 -5.45
CA THR A 110 -27.80 22.99 -4.69
C THR A 110 -26.92 23.91 -5.54
N ALA A 111 -26.53 23.52 -6.75
CA ALA A 111 -25.68 24.33 -7.63
C ALA A 111 -26.32 25.68 -7.97
N GLY A 112 -27.63 25.72 -8.21
CA GLY A 112 -28.35 26.96 -8.52
C GLY A 112 -28.65 27.87 -7.32
N SER A 113 -28.63 27.33 -6.08
CA SER A 113 -29.04 28.05 -4.86
C SER A 113 -27.87 28.36 -3.90
N TYR A 114 -26.79 27.58 -3.97
CA TYR A 114 -25.58 27.74 -3.16
C TYR A 114 -24.31 27.92 -4.01
N GLY A 115 -24.38 27.76 -5.34
CA GLY A 115 -23.24 27.89 -6.24
C GLY A 115 -22.39 26.61 -6.40
N ALA A 116 -22.68 25.53 -5.68
CA ALA A 116 -21.92 24.28 -5.77
C ALA A 116 -22.86 23.05 -5.73
N PRO A 117 -22.58 21.99 -6.52
CA PRO A 117 -23.32 20.73 -6.45
C PRO A 117 -23.24 20.09 -5.07
N ASN A 118 -24.29 19.40 -4.65
CA ASN A 118 -24.41 18.68 -3.37
C ASN A 118 -23.85 19.43 -2.12
N PHE A 119 -23.97 20.76 -2.09
CA PHE A 119 -23.52 21.59 -0.98
C PHE A 119 -24.38 21.36 0.27
N ARG A 120 -23.75 20.92 1.36
CA ARG A 120 -24.43 20.60 2.64
C ARG A 120 -23.52 20.84 3.83
N GLN A 121 -24.12 20.97 5.01
CA GLN A 121 -23.42 20.93 6.30
C GLN A 121 -23.56 19.51 6.89
N SER A 122 -22.57 19.02 7.66
CA SER A 122 -22.76 17.79 8.43
C SER A 122 -23.87 17.97 9.47
N ARG A 123 -24.54 16.88 9.81
CA ARG A 123 -25.45 16.85 10.95
C ARG A 123 -24.60 16.97 12.23
N GLY A 124 -25.19 17.39 13.35
CA GLY A 124 -24.47 17.53 14.63
C GLY A 124 -23.88 18.92 14.92
N GLY A 125 -24.15 19.94 14.11
CA GLY A 125 -23.91 21.35 14.47
C GLY A 125 -22.46 21.87 14.34
N PHE A 126 -21.48 21.01 14.08
CA PHE A 126 -20.12 21.43 13.72
C PHE A 126 -20.11 22.22 12.40
N PRO A 127 -19.18 23.17 12.21
CA PRO A 127 -19.06 23.95 10.97
C PRO A 127 -18.32 23.14 9.87
N LEU A 128 -18.84 21.95 9.56
CA LEU A 128 -18.28 21.04 8.56
C LEU A 128 -19.17 21.04 7.32
N TYR A 129 -18.60 21.36 6.17
CA TYR A 129 -19.32 21.55 4.92
C TYR A 129 -18.74 20.66 3.83
N GLY A 130 -19.61 20.07 3.00
CA GLY A 130 -19.22 19.22 1.87
C GLY A 130 -19.90 19.68 0.59
N MET A 131 -19.19 19.64 -0.53
CA MET A 131 -19.72 19.94 -1.86
C MET A 131 -19.04 19.13 -2.97
N GLY A 132 -19.64 19.15 -4.15
CA GLY A 132 -19.01 18.78 -5.42
C GLY A 132 -18.13 19.91 -5.96
N GLN A 133 -17.76 19.81 -7.24
CA GLN A 133 -16.90 20.76 -7.93
C GLN A 133 -17.73 21.97 -8.41
N PRO A 134 -17.49 23.19 -7.89
CA PRO A 134 -18.18 24.40 -8.36
C PRO A 134 -17.51 25.01 -9.60
N SER A 135 -18.18 25.97 -10.23
CA SER A 135 -17.53 26.97 -11.08
C SER A 135 -16.81 28.04 -10.23
N LEU A 136 -16.03 28.93 -10.87
CA LEU A 136 -15.38 30.04 -10.15
C LEU A 136 -16.38 31.01 -9.52
N SER A 137 -17.47 31.37 -10.20
CA SER A 137 -18.52 32.21 -9.60
C SER A 137 -19.28 31.48 -8.50
N GLY A 138 -19.57 30.19 -8.71
CA GLY A 138 -20.23 29.32 -7.74
C GLY A 138 -19.42 29.17 -6.44
N PHE A 139 -18.11 28.98 -6.54
CA PHE A 139 -17.22 28.92 -5.38
C PHE A 139 -17.21 30.22 -4.57
N LYS A 140 -17.25 31.39 -5.24
CA LYS A 140 -17.37 32.69 -4.56
C LYS A 140 -18.68 32.81 -3.80
N GLN A 141 -19.79 32.30 -4.34
CA GLN A 141 -21.09 32.28 -3.65
C GLN A 141 -21.04 31.41 -2.38
N VAL A 142 -20.41 30.23 -2.44
CA VAL A 142 -20.20 29.38 -1.26
C VAL A 142 -19.41 30.11 -0.17
N LEU A 143 -18.30 30.78 -0.52
CA LEU A 143 -17.51 31.53 0.47
C LEU A 143 -18.28 32.71 1.06
N GLN A 144 -19.00 33.48 0.24
CA GLN A 144 -19.88 34.56 0.69
C GLN A 144 -20.98 34.04 1.63
N ARG A 145 -21.53 32.86 1.36
CA ARG A 145 -22.54 32.20 2.20
C ARG A 145 -21.97 31.84 3.57
N LEU A 146 -20.77 31.28 3.63
CA LEU A 146 -20.08 30.93 4.89
C LEU A 146 -19.74 32.20 5.70
N GLN A 147 -19.24 33.25 5.06
CA GLN A 147 -19.02 34.54 5.71
C GLN A 147 -20.33 35.15 6.26
N GLY A 148 -21.42 35.09 5.48
CA GLY A 148 -22.74 35.55 5.89
C GLY A 148 -23.38 34.72 7.02
N GLN A 149 -22.88 33.50 7.28
CA GLN A 149 -23.22 32.68 8.45
C GLN A 149 -22.37 33.00 9.68
N GLY A 150 -21.40 33.92 9.58
CA GLY A 150 -20.53 34.34 10.69
C GLY A 150 -19.20 33.59 10.80
N HIS A 151 -18.87 32.71 9.85
CA HIS A 151 -17.60 31.97 9.87
C HIS A 151 -16.42 32.91 9.58
N GLN A 152 -15.55 33.09 10.59
CA GLN A 152 -14.39 33.99 10.51
C GLN A 152 -13.18 33.33 9.84
N GLU A 153 -13.04 32.01 9.98
CA GLU A 153 -11.98 31.18 9.42
C GLU A 153 -12.61 30.09 8.56
N VAL A 154 -12.04 29.86 7.38
CA VAL A 154 -12.48 28.83 6.42
C VAL A 154 -11.26 28.07 5.92
N ILE A 155 -11.24 26.76 6.18
CA ILE A 155 -10.18 25.85 5.74
C ILE A 155 -10.77 24.96 4.65
N PHE A 156 -10.33 25.18 3.41
CA PHE A 156 -10.81 24.47 2.23
C PHE A 156 -9.90 23.30 1.85
N PHE A 157 -10.48 22.11 1.73
CA PHE A 157 -9.83 20.88 1.32
C PHE A 157 -10.34 20.46 -0.07
N CYS A 158 -9.45 20.45 -1.07
CA CYS A 158 -9.73 19.82 -2.36
C CYS A 158 -9.21 18.37 -2.32
N LEU A 159 -10.14 17.42 -2.36
CA LEU A 159 -9.90 16.00 -2.16
C LEU A 159 -9.63 15.22 -3.46
N ARG A 160 -9.14 15.91 -4.50
CA ARG A 160 -9.06 15.38 -5.86
C ARG A 160 -7.64 15.00 -6.24
N GLU A 161 -7.48 13.74 -6.63
CA GLU A 161 -6.27 13.19 -7.25
C GLU A 161 -6.09 13.71 -8.67
N GLU A 162 -7.17 13.70 -9.46
CA GLU A 162 -7.18 14.10 -10.85
C GLU A 162 -6.92 15.62 -11.02
N PRO A 163 -6.20 16.03 -12.08
CA PRO A 163 -5.99 17.44 -12.41
C PRO A 163 -7.30 18.10 -12.86
N VAL A 164 -7.52 19.35 -12.44
CA VAL A 164 -8.68 20.15 -12.86
C VAL A 164 -8.21 21.50 -13.40
N VAL A 165 -8.68 21.88 -14.58
CA VAL A 165 -8.47 23.21 -15.16
C VAL A 165 -9.81 23.90 -15.37
N PHE A 166 -9.84 25.21 -15.25
CA PHE A 166 -11.04 26.01 -15.41
C PHE A 166 -10.95 26.82 -16.70
N LEU A 167 -11.87 26.59 -17.62
CA LEU A 167 -11.93 27.28 -18.91
C LEU A 167 -12.97 28.39 -18.87
N ARG A 168 -12.63 29.56 -19.43
CA ARG A 168 -13.54 30.70 -19.52
C ARG A 168 -14.71 30.40 -20.47
N LEU A 169 -15.94 30.50 -19.98
CA LEU A 169 -17.16 30.35 -20.77
C LEU A 169 -18.25 31.30 -20.24
N GLU A 170 -18.92 32.02 -21.14
CA GLU A 170 -20.07 32.91 -20.85
C GLU A 170 -19.87 33.94 -19.71
N GLY A 171 -18.62 34.31 -19.41
CA GLY A 171 -18.27 35.26 -18.36
C GLY A 171 -17.93 34.65 -16.99
N ASP A 172 -18.00 33.32 -16.86
CA ASP A 172 -17.48 32.56 -15.72
C ASP A 172 -16.30 31.66 -16.15
N PHE A 173 -15.75 30.91 -15.21
CA PHE A 173 -14.75 29.87 -15.45
C PHE A 173 -15.31 28.53 -14.96
N LEU A 174 -15.49 27.59 -15.89
CA LEU A 174 -16.10 26.28 -15.65
C LEU A 174 -15.04 25.18 -15.54
N PRO A 175 -15.22 24.18 -14.66
CA PRO A 175 -14.24 23.12 -14.42
C PRO A 175 -14.27 22.03 -15.50
N TYR A 176 -13.09 21.67 -16.00
CA TYR A 176 -12.85 20.58 -16.95
C TYR A 176 -11.75 19.66 -16.43
N THR A 177 -11.86 18.36 -16.72
CA THR A 177 -10.85 17.36 -16.38
C THR A 177 -10.46 16.54 -17.62
N PRO A 178 -9.19 16.11 -17.74
CA PRO A 178 -8.76 15.20 -18.79
C PRO A 178 -9.34 13.79 -18.57
N ARG A 179 -9.79 13.14 -19.64
CA ARG A 179 -10.38 11.79 -19.65
C ARG A 179 -9.79 10.93 -20.75
N GLY A 180 -9.65 9.64 -20.48
CA GLY A 180 -9.10 8.67 -21.44
C GLY A 180 -9.93 8.63 -22.72
N LYS A 181 -9.29 8.65 -23.89
CA LYS A 181 -9.98 8.47 -25.18
C LYS A 181 -10.89 7.24 -25.22
N GLU A 182 -10.45 6.16 -24.58
CA GLU A 182 -11.16 4.87 -24.58
C GLU A 182 -12.34 4.82 -23.58
N ASN A 183 -12.36 5.68 -22.56
CA ASN A 183 -13.43 5.78 -21.57
C ASN A 183 -13.52 7.19 -20.97
N LEU A 184 -14.53 7.95 -21.38
CA LEU A 184 -14.76 9.32 -20.89
C LEU A 184 -15.36 9.40 -19.48
N HIS A 185 -15.99 8.33 -18.99
CA HIS A 185 -16.73 8.36 -17.73
C HIS A 185 -15.82 8.26 -16.50
N GLU A 186 -14.61 7.73 -16.65
CA GLU A 186 -13.65 7.53 -15.55
C GLU A 186 -12.66 8.68 -15.41
N ASN A 187 -12.37 9.08 -14.17
CA ASN A 187 -11.35 10.10 -13.88
C ASN A 187 -9.97 9.45 -13.98
N LEU A 188 -8.94 10.25 -14.31
CA LEU A 188 -7.56 9.79 -14.12
C LEU A 188 -7.31 9.48 -12.64
N HIS A 189 -6.74 8.31 -12.39
CA HIS A 189 -6.39 7.78 -11.07
C HIS A 189 -5.00 7.13 -11.14
N ASP A 190 -4.41 6.79 -10.00
CA ASP A 190 -3.05 6.21 -9.90
C ASP A 190 -1.97 7.02 -10.65
N LEU A 191 -2.14 8.36 -10.71
CA LEU A 191 -1.15 9.30 -11.24
C LEU A 191 0.13 9.19 -10.40
N GLY A 192 1.19 8.66 -10.99
CA GLY A 192 2.38 8.21 -10.27
C GLY A 192 3.06 9.30 -9.43
N ARG A 193 3.62 8.90 -8.28
CA ARG A 193 4.19 9.77 -7.21
C ARG A 193 5.20 10.85 -7.65
N GLU A 194 5.74 10.77 -8.85
CA GLU A 194 6.73 11.71 -9.40
C GLU A 194 6.09 12.98 -10.01
N LEU A 195 4.80 12.97 -10.34
CA LEU A 195 4.08 14.10 -10.93
C LEU A 195 2.93 14.55 -10.01
N SER A 196 3.08 15.72 -9.38
CA SER A 196 1.96 16.32 -8.64
C SER A 196 0.86 16.78 -9.60
N SER A 197 -0.40 16.71 -9.15
CA SER A 197 -1.56 17.08 -9.95
C SER A 197 -1.52 18.56 -10.36
N GLU A 198 -0.92 19.45 -9.56
CA GLU A 198 -0.71 20.86 -9.90
C GLU A 198 0.27 21.05 -11.07
N ASN A 199 1.39 20.31 -11.09
CA ASN A 199 2.34 20.35 -12.20
C ASN A 199 1.72 19.80 -13.50
N LEU A 200 0.83 18.81 -13.38
CA LEU A 200 0.05 18.30 -14.49
C LEU A 200 -0.98 19.33 -14.97
N GLU A 201 -1.69 20.03 -14.07
CA GLU A 201 -2.60 21.14 -14.42
C GLU A 201 -1.88 22.28 -15.16
N LEU A 202 -0.68 22.67 -14.73
CA LEU A 202 0.14 23.68 -15.40
C LEU A 202 0.57 23.24 -16.81
N THR A 203 0.91 21.96 -16.96
CA THR A 203 1.29 21.37 -18.26
C THR A 203 0.08 21.30 -19.20
N ILE A 204 -1.07 20.85 -18.69
CA ILE A 204 -2.36 20.85 -19.39
C ILE A 204 -2.73 22.27 -19.83
N ARG A 205 -2.60 23.29 -18.97
CA ARG A 205 -2.87 24.69 -19.33
C ARG A 205 -2.04 25.12 -20.54
N LYS A 206 -0.74 24.85 -20.52
CA LYS A 206 0.16 25.21 -21.61
C LYS A 206 -0.23 24.50 -22.90
N GLU A 207 -0.46 23.19 -22.86
CA GLU A 207 -0.90 22.40 -24.01
C GLU A 207 -2.22 22.91 -24.59
N LEU A 208 -3.22 23.22 -23.77
CA LEU A 208 -4.51 23.75 -24.22
C LEU A 208 -4.37 25.09 -24.96
N HIS A 209 -3.56 26.00 -24.43
CA HIS A 209 -3.28 27.28 -25.06
C HIS A 209 -2.47 27.12 -26.36
N ASP A 210 -1.46 26.26 -26.38
CA ASP A 210 -0.64 26.00 -27.57
C ASP A 210 -1.49 25.31 -28.68
N PHE A 211 -2.35 24.34 -28.32
CA PHE A 211 -3.28 23.67 -29.24
C PHE A 211 -4.38 24.59 -29.75
N ALA A 212 -4.88 25.52 -28.92
CA ALA A 212 -5.81 26.55 -29.38
C ALA A 212 -5.15 27.48 -30.39
N LYS A 213 -3.92 27.95 -30.13
CA LYS A 213 -3.16 28.81 -31.06
C LYS A 213 -2.88 28.16 -32.41
N LEU A 214 -2.73 26.83 -32.45
CA LEU A 214 -2.58 26.05 -33.68
C LEU A 214 -3.89 25.86 -34.46
N ASN A 215 -5.03 26.18 -33.86
CA ASN A 215 -6.38 25.97 -34.41
C ASN A 215 -7.24 27.25 -34.25
N ASP A 216 -6.73 28.40 -34.71
CA ASP A 216 -7.40 29.71 -34.73
C ASP A 216 -7.99 30.17 -33.38
N ASN A 217 -7.24 29.92 -32.30
CA ASN A 217 -7.63 30.15 -30.89
C ASN A 217 -8.83 29.32 -30.42
N VAL A 218 -9.16 28.21 -31.09
CA VAL A 218 -10.26 27.32 -30.72
C VAL A 218 -9.74 25.98 -30.20
N PHE A 219 -10.24 25.55 -29.04
CA PHE A 219 -10.07 24.20 -28.51
C PHE A 219 -11.41 23.46 -28.45
N TYR A 220 -11.38 22.13 -28.52
CA TYR A 220 -12.57 21.28 -28.49
C TYR A 220 -12.69 20.54 -27.15
N VAL A 221 -13.87 20.59 -26.54
CA VAL A 221 -14.19 19.95 -25.25
C VAL A 221 -15.50 19.17 -25.35
N TYR A 222 -15.78 18.32 -24.36
CA TYR A 222 -17.03 17.58 -24.26
C TYR A 222 -17.82 17.98 -23.02
N ASN A 223 -19.09 18.36 -23.18
CA ASN A 223 -19.97 18.74 -22.05
C ASN A 223 -21.02 17.64 -21.73
N ASP A 224 -21.58 16.96 -22.73
CA ASP A 224 -22.46 15.78 -22.59
C ASP A 224 -21.80 14.51 -23.14
N ILE A 225 -21.19 13.71 -22.26
CA ILE A 225 -20.59 12.40 -22.61
C ILE A 225 -21.61 11.24 -22.64
N GLU A 226 -22.88 11.48 -22.31
CA GLU A 226 -23.91 10.44 -22.23
C GLU A 226 -24.64 10.29 -23.58
N HIS A 227 -24.91 11.40 -24.26
CA HIS A 227 -25.62 11.41 -25.55
C HIS A 227 -24.85 12.12 -26.68
N PHE A 228 -23.73 12.79 -26.37
CA PHE A 228 -22.92 13.57 -27.32
C PHE A 228 -23.73 14.60 -28.14
N LYS A 229 -24.80 15.15 -27.58
CA LYS A 229 -25.75 15.98 -28.32
C LYS A 229 -25.16 17.36 -28.63
N GLY A 230 -24.68 17.53 -29.85
CA GLY A 230 -24.03 18.76 -30.31
C GLY A 230 -22.53 18.82 -29.96
N GLU A 231 -21.94 17.70 -29.57
CA GLU A 231 -20.52 17.59 -29.20
C GLU A 231 -19.61 17.32 -30.41
N PRO A 232 -18.30 17.64 -30.32
CA PRO A 232 -17.65 18.40 -29.24
C PRO A 232 -17.93 19.91 -29.31
N GLN A 233 -18.06 20.55 -28.14
CA GLN A 233 -18.15 22.00 -28.03
C GLN A 233 -16.84 22.71 -28.39
N LYS A 234 -16.95 23.93 -28.92
CA LYS A 234 -15.82 24.81 -29.23
C LYS A 234 -15.66 25.88 -28.15
N ILE A 235 -14.48 25.97 -27.54
CA ILE A 235 -14.10 27.03 -26.60
C ILE A 235 -13.03 27.91 -27.24
N CYS A 236 -13.15 29.23 -27.08
CA CYS A 236 -12.15 30.19 -27.50
C CYS A 236 -11.12 30.42 -26.38
N ILE A 237 -9.84 30.24 -26.68
CA ILE A 237 -8.70 30.45 -25.77
C ILE A 237 -7.72 31.38 -26.49
N CYS A 238 -7.78 32.67 -26.17
CA CYS A 238 -6.93 33.70 -26.79
C CYS A 238 -5.58 33.85 -26.08
N CYS A 239 -5.55 33.58 -24.77
CA CYS A 239 -4.38 33.76 -23.91
C CYS A 239 -4.41 32.78 -22.72
N GLU A 240 -3.30 32.64 -21.99
CA GLU A 240 -3.24 31.74 -20.83
C GLU A 240 -4.24 32.15 -19.73
N GLU A 241 -4.58 33.43 -19.60
CA GLU A 241 -5.57 33.95 -18.64
C GLU A 241 -7.02 33.54 -18.93
N ASP A 242 -7.30 32.90 -20.07
CA ASP A 242 -8.58 32.22 -20.33
C ASP A 242 -8.66 30.84 -19.64
N ILE A 243 -7.55 30.38 -19.04
CA ILE A 243 -7.41 29.09 -18.34
C ILE A 243 -6.85 29.32 -16.93
N HIS A 244 -7.57 28.91 -15.87
CA HIS A 244 -7.02 28.87 -14.52
C HIS A 244 -6.77 27.44 -14.04
N VAL A 245 -5.75 27.22 -13.21
CA VAL A 245 -5.53 25.94 -12.50
C VAL A 245 -6.17 25.95 -11.10
N THR A 246 -6.29 24.79 -10.44
CA THR A 246 -6.93 24.71 -9.11
C THR A 246 -6.25 25.62 -8.09
N GLU A 247 -4.92 25.69 -8.10
CA GLU A 247 -4.15 26.52 -7.18
C GLU A 247 -4.51 28.01 -7.30
N GLU A 248 -4.68 28.51 -8.54
CA GLU A 248 -5.02 29.90 -8.82
C GLU A 248 -6.47 30.23 -8.44
N VAL A 249 -7.40 29.29 -8.64
CA VAL A 249 -8.80 29.45 -8.24
C VAL A 249 -8.94 29.41 -6.71
N TYR A 250 -8.29 28.44 -6.07
CA TYR A 250 -8.53 28.12 -4.67
C TYR A 250 -7.59 28.81 -3.67
N LYS A 251 -6.37 29.27 -4.04
CA LYS A 251 -5.56 30.11 -3.13
C LYS A 251 -5.98 31.58 -3.14
N ARG A 252 -6.57 32.06 -4.24
CA ARG A 252 -6.94 33.48 -4.43
C ARG A 252 -7.88 34.09 -3.38
N PRO A 253 -8.85 33.38 -2.77
CA PRO A 253 -9.67 33.93 -1.69
C PRO A 253 -8.86 34.42 -0.48
N ARG A 254 -7.61 33.96 -0.28
CA ARG A 254 -6.72 34.43 0.79
C ARG A 254 -6.47 35.95 0.73
N PHE A 255 -6.55 36.57 -0.45
CA PHE A 255 -6.42 38.03 -0.60
C PHE A 255 -7.64 38.81 -0.08
N THR A 256 -8.83 38.21 -0.12
CA THR A 256 -10.09 38.81 0.36
C THR A 256 -10.49 38.33 1.76
N MET A 257 -9.94 37.19 2.20
CA MET A 257 -10.21 36.52 3.47
C MET A 257 -8.86 36.10 4.09
N PRO A 258 -8.23 36.92 4.95
CA PRO A 258 -6.89 36.62 5.48
C PRO A 258 -6.80 35.32 6.29
N SER A 259 -7.89 34.90 6.92
CA SER A 259 -8.02 33.63 7.66
C SER A 259 -8.35 32.43 6.76
N TYR A 260 -8.60 32.63 5.46
CA TYR A 260 -8.86 31.52 4.55
C TYR A 260 -7.59 30.68 4.29
N ARG A 261 -7.74 29.37 4.26
CA ARG A 261 -6.68 28.39 3.97
C ARG A 261 -7.14 27.41 2.89
N TYR A 262 -6.21 26.94 2.08
CA TYR A 262 -6.45 25.96 1.02
C TYR A 262 -5.41 24.86 1.09
N TYR A 263 -5.87 23.62 1.05
CA TYR A 263 -5.06 22.41 1.00
C TYR A 263 -5.57 21.48 -0.11
N ARG A 264 -4.67 21.02 -0.98
CA ARG A 264 -4.89 19.85 -1.84
C ARG A 264 -4.56 18.62 -0.99
N LEU A 265 -5.52 17.73 -0.82
CA LEU A 265 -5.35 16.47 -0.10
C LEU A 265 -5.94 15.37 -0.97
N PRO A 266 -5.21 14.88 -1.99
CA PRO A 266 -5.73 13.83 -2.87
C PRO A 266 -6.09 12.61 -2.03
N LEU A 267 -7.37 12.22 -2.06
CA LEU A 267 -7.86 11.00 -1.42
C LEU A 267 -8.33 10.04 -2.51
N PRO A 268 -8.14 8.72 -2.36
CA PRO A 268 -8.48 7.75 -3.38
C PRO A 268 -9.99 7.69 -3.63
N MET A 269 -10.36 7.60 -4.91
CA MET A 269 -11.76 7.36 -5.30
C MET A 269 -12.31 6.05 -4.67
N GLU A 270 -11.51 4.99 -4.71
CA GLU A 270 -11.86 3.65 -4.23
C GLU A 270 -10.89 3.15 -3.14
N GLY A 271 -11.39 2.36 -2.19
CA GLY A 271 -10.60 1.85 -1.04
C GLY A 271 -10.35 2.87 0.07
N ALA A 272 -9.44 2.54 1.00
CA ALA A 272 -9.05 3.43 2.10
C ALA A 272 -7.90 4.39 1.70
N PRO A 273 -7.78 5.56 2.38
CA PRO A 273 -6.62 6.42 2.23
C PRO A 273 -5.31 5.71 2.59
N LEU A 274 -4.22 6.16 1.97
CA LEU A 274 -2.87 5.72 2.30
C LEU A 274 -2.35 6.45 3.55
N GLU A 275 -1.33 5.88 4.19
CA GLU A 275 -0.76 6.43 5.42
C GLU A 275 -0.12 7.81 5.21
N ASP A 276 0.45 8.08 4.03
CA ASP A 276 0.99 9.38 3.65
C ASP A 276 -0.11 10.43 3.41
N GLU A 277 -1.32 10.02 3.04
CA GLU A 277 -2.50 10.90 2.95
C GLU A 277 -3.04 11.23 4.34
N PHE A 278 -3.04 10.26 5.27
CA PHE A 278 -3.34 10.52 6.69
C PHE A 278 -2.28 11.44 7.33
N ASP A 279 -0.99 11.22 7.07
CA ASP A 279 0.10 12.10 7.53
C ASP A 279 -0.03 13.52 6.97
N ALA A 280 -0.41 13.66 5.69
CA ALA A 280 -0.68 14.95 5.07
C ALA A 280 -1.85 15.66 5.75
N PHE A 281 -2.96 14.96 6.02
CA PHE A 281 -4.09 15.51 6.78
C PHE A 281 -3.68 15.94 8.20
N VAL A 282 -2.90 15.12 8.91
CA VAL A 282 -2.34 15.46 10.23
C VAL A 282 -1.41 16.67 10.15
N SER A 283 -0.62 16.84 9.09
CA SER A 283 0.18 18.06 8.92
C SER A 283 -0.70 19.30 8.81
N VAL A 284 -1.82 19.23 8.09
CA VAL A 284 -2.81 20.32 8.06
C VAL A 284 -3.36 20.61 9.47
N LEU A 285 -3.63 19.60 10.30
CA LEU A 285 -4.08 19.84 11.68
C LEU A 285 -3.02 20.57 12.51
N ARG A 286 -1.73 20.19 12.38
CA ARG A 286 -0.61 20.89 13.07
C ARG A 286 -0.39 22.32 12.57
N GLU A 287 -0.59 22.57 11.28
CA GLU A 287 -0.36 23.87 10.63
C GLU A 287 -1.45 24.92 10.93
N ASN A 288 -2.59 24.52 11.47
CA ASN A 288 -3.72 25.41 11.78
C ASN A 288 -4.01 25.40 13.28
N PRO A 289 -3.52 26.39 14.07
CA PRO A 289 -3.71 26.44 15.52
C PRO A 289 -5.17 26.49 16.00
N SER A 290 -6.10 26.86 15.13
CA SER A 290 -7.55 26.80 15.34
C SER A 290 -8.09 25.36 15.47
N LEU A 291 -7.31 24.38 14.99
CA LEU A 291 -7.51 22.93 15.09
C LEU A 291 -6.56 22.27 16.13
N SER A 292 -6.11 23.03 17.12
CA SER A 292 -5.35 22.53 18.28
C SER A 292 -6.21 22.50 19.54
N LEU A 293 -5.94 21.59 20.48
CA LEU A 293 -6.57 21.63 21.82
C LEU A 293 -6.22 22.91 22.59
N ASN A 294 -5.08 23.54 22.28
CA ASN A 294 -4.63 24.78 22.89
C ASN A 294 -5.19 26.03 22.17
N ARG A 295 -6.26 25.88 21.37
CA ARG A 295 -6.95 26.99 20.70
C ARG A 295 -7.53 27.99 21.70
N ASP A 296 -7.65 29.23 21.26
CA ASP A 296 -8.42 30.26 21.97
C ASP A 296 -9.92 29.89 21.93
N MET A 297 -10.45 29.46 23.08
CA MET A 297 -11.85 29.05 23.23
C MET A 297 -12.84 30.21 23.07
N SER A 298 -12.39 31.47 23.08
CA SER A 298 -13.24 32.63 22.78
C SER A 298 -13.50 32.82 21.28
N GLN A 299 -12.69 32.20 20.42
CA GLN A 299 -12.88 32.23 18.97
C GLN A 299 -13.87 31.13 18.54
N PRO A 300 -14.64 31.33 17.45
CA PRO A 300 -15.46 30.27 16.87
C PRO A 300 -14.60 29.12 16.35
N LEU A 301 -15.21 27.96 16.11
CA LEU A 301 -14.55 26.86 15.40
C LEU A 301 -14.36 27.24 13.91
N PRO A 302 -13.24 26.86 13.27
CA PRO A 302 -13.02 27.13 11.87
C PRO A 302 -13.98 26.29 11.00
N ALA A 303 -14.51 26.89 9.93
CA ALA A 303 -15.35 26.16 8.99
C ALA A 303 -14.49 25.30 8.07
N LEU A 304 -14.66 23.96 8.12
CA LEU A 304 -13.95 23.05 7.22
C LEU A 304 -14.84 22.76 6.01
N LEU A 305 -14.35 23.08 4.82
CA LEU A 305 -15.07 22.88 3.56
C LEU A 305 -14.36 21.80 2.73
N PHE A 306 -15.02 20.69 2.45
CA PHE A 306 -14.48 19.56 1.69
C PHE A 306 -15.11 19.49 0.29
N SER A 307 -14.29 19.36 -0.76
CA SER A 307 -14.78 19.22 -2.14
C SER A 307 -14.06 18.12 -2.91
N CYS A 308 -14.84 17.36 -3.69
CA CYS A 308 -14.37 16.47 -4.74
C CYS A 308 -15.23 16.69 -5.99
N GLN A 309 -15.10 15.88 -7.05
CA GLN A 309 -15.89 16.01 -8.28
C GLN A 309 -17.40 16.16 -8.03
N VAL A 310 -18.05 15.15 -7.44
CA VAL A 310 -19.52 15.11 -7.28
C VAL A 310 -19.97 15.52 -5.86
N GLY A 311 -19.09 15.43 -4.86
CA GLY A 311 -19.44 15.75 -3.46
C GLY A 311 -19.99 14.56 -2.66
N VAL A 312 -19.89 13.35 -3.20
CA VAL A 312 -20.26 12.09 -2.55
C VAL A 312 -19.03 11.43 -1.94
N GLY A 313 -18.51 10.31 -2.48
CA GLY A 313 -17.54 9.42 -1.79
C GLY A 313 -16.39 10.11 -1.04
N ARG A 314 -15.48 10.78 -1.77
CA ARG A 314 -14.30 11.44 -1.17
C ARG A 314 -14.67 12.57 -0.21
N THR A 315 -15.63 13.43 -0.57
CA THR A 315 -16.16 14.48 0.31
C THR A 315 -16.77 13.91 1.59
N ASN A 316 -17.47 12.78 1.52
CA ASN A 316 -18.03 12.10 2.68
C ASN A 316 -16.95 11.60 3.63
N LEU A 317 -15.86 11.04 3.08
CA LEU A 317 -14.71 10.62 3.87
C LEU A 317 -14.02 11.83 4.54
N GLY A 318 -13.82 12.93 3.82
CA GLY A 318 -13.30 14.18 4.40
C GLY A 318 -14.19 14.74 5.52
N LEU A 319 -15.51 14.73 5.35
CA LEU A 319 -16.49 15.11 6.38
C LEU A 319 -16.41 14.22 7.64
N ILE A 320 -16.18 12.92 7.48
CA ILE A 320 -16.00 11.99 8.61
C ILE A 320 -14.68 12.30 9.35
N LEU A 321 -13.57 12.49 8.61
CA LEU A 321 -12.29 12.89 9.22
C LEU A 321 -12.40 14.23 9.96
N GLY A 322 -13.07 15.22 9.36
CA GLY A 322 -13.37 16.50 10.00
C GLY A 322 -14.27 16.36 11.23
N SER A 323 -15.24 15.44 11.21
CA SER A 323 -16.13 15.15 12.34
C SER A 323 -15.38 14.54 13.51
N LEU A 324 -14.48 13.58 13.27
CA LEU A 324 -13.60 13.03 14.32
C LEU A 324 -12.72 14.12 14.95
N VAL A 325 -12.10 14.98 14.12
CA VAL A 325 -11.31 16.13 14.60
C VAL A 325 -12.15 17.09 15.45
N MET A 326 -13.37 17.43 15.02
CA MET A 326 -14.27 18.31 15.79
C MET A 326 -14.77 17.67 17.09
N MET A 327 -14.96 16.36 17.12
CA MET A 327 -15.30 15.62 18.34
C MET A 327 -14.16 15.65 19.35
N HIS A 328 -12.91 15.45 18.92
CA HIS A 328 -11.74 15.59 19.81
C HIS A 328 -11.53 17.04 20.29
N LEU A 329 -11.71 18.05 19.42
CA LEU A 329 -11.64 19.47 19.79
C LEU A 329 -12.67 19.89 20.83
N THR A 330 -13.90 19.39 20.72
CA THR A 330 -15.02 19.80 21.58
C THR A 330 -15.22 18.89 22.79
N ARG A 331 -14.40 17.85 22.96
CA ARG A 331 -14.56 16.83 24.01
C ARG A 331 -14.55 17.39 25.43
N ALA A 332 -13.79 18.45 25.69
CA ALA A 332 -13.75 19.13 26.99
C ALA A 332 -14.97 20.03 27.27
N THR A 333 -15.73 20.38 26.24
CA THR A 333 -16.92 21.26 26.31
C THR A 333 -18.24 20.54 26.16
N GLN A 334 -18.23 19.25 25.79
CA GLN A 334 -19.43 18.42 25.81
C GLN A 334 -19.72 18.05 27.27
N GLU A 335 -20.81 18.55 27.82
CA GLU A 335 -21.43 17.90 28.99
C GLU A 335 -21.70 16.43 28.64
N PRO A 336 -21.61 15.49 29.60
CA PRO A 336 -21.94 14.10 29.34
C PRO A 336 -23.40 14.02 28.90
N ALA A 337 -23.61 13.85 27.60
CA ALA A 337 -24.94 13.75 27.04
C ALA A 337 -25.69 12.64 27.78
N ALA A 338 -26.90 12.96 28.25
CA ALA A 338 -27.84 11.92 28.64
C ALA A 338 -27.90 10.90 27.51
N PRO A 339 -27.90 9.59 27.80
CA PRO A 339 -27.91 8.58 26.75
C PRO A 339 -29.07 8.90 25.82
N ALA A 340 -28.74 9.16 24.56
CA ALA A 340 -29.76 9.40 23.55
C ALA A 340 -30.70 8.20 23.62
N GLU A 341 -32.01 8.46 23.62
CA GLU A 341 -32.99 7.41 23.40
C GLU A 341 -32.69 6.86 22.00
N GLU A 342 -31.92 5.77 21.92
CA GLU A 342 -31.76 5.01 20.69
C GLU A 342 -33.17 4.59 20.31
N ASP A 343 -33.70 5.16 19.23
CA ASP A 343 -34.82 4.55 18.52
C ASP A 343 -34.29 3.21 18.03
N VAL A 344 -34.54 2.16 18.83
CA VAL A 344 -34.08 0.78 18.60
C VAL A 344 -34.86 0.20 17.41
N THR A 345 -34.58 0.77 16.25
CA THR A 345 -34.78 0.11 14.98
C THR A 345 -33.84 -1.09 14.99
N ASP A 346 -34.43 -2.25 15.25
CA ASP A 346 -33.79 -3.55 15.47
C ASP A 346 -33.20 -4.12 14.15
N LYS A 347 -32.42 -3.28 13.45
CA LYS A 347 -31.61 -3.65 12.29
C LYS A 347 -30.50 -4.56 12.81
N PRO A 348 -30.41 -5.84 12.37
CA PRO A 348 -29.38 -6.75 12.85
C PRO A 348 -27.99 -6.19 12.54
N LYS A 349 -27.28 -5.73 13.58
CA LYS A 349 -25.93 -5.16 13.50
C LYS A 349 -24.96 -6.28 13.07
N MET A 350 -24.75 -6.44 11.76
CA MET A 350 -23.81 -7.44 11.24
C MET A 350 -22.39 -7.12 11.71
N GLN A 351 -21.84 -8.00 12.54
CA GLN A 351 -20.52 -7.84 13.14
C GLN A 351 -19.44 -8.44 12.24
N PHE A 352 -18.57 -7.58 11.73
CA PHE A 352 -17.40 -7.96 10.94
C PHE A 352 -16.28 -8.46 11.88
N GLN A 353 -15.74 -9.66 11.65
CA GLN A 353 -14.78 -10.30 12.56
C GLN A 353 -13.50 -9.46 12.72
N VAL A 354 -12.97 -8.94 11.61
CA VAL A 354 -11.78 -8.08 11.59
C VAL A 354 -11.95 -6.84 12.47
N ILE A 355 -13.17 -6.28 12.53
CA ILE A 355 -13.51 -5.15 13.38
C ILE A 355 -13.63 -5.58 14.84
N GLN A 356 -14.25 -6.72 15.13
CA GLN A 356 -14.33 -7.27 16.50
C GLN A 356 -12.93 -7.60 17.06
N THR A 357 -12.04 -8.16 16.24
CA THR A 357 -10.63 -8.40 16.61
C THR A 357 -9.83 -7.10 16.76
N LEU A 358 -10.13 -6.07 15.96
CA LEU A 358 -9.52 -4.74 16.12
C LEU A 358 -9.93 -4.10 17.45
N ILE A 359 -11.22 -3.98 17.74
CA ILE A 359 -11.72 -3.28 18.93
C ILE A 359 -11.41 -4.00 20.24
N SER A 360 -11.26 -5.33 20.22
CA SER A 360 -10.89 -6.11 21.42
C SER A 360 -9.40 -6.00 21.77
N LYS A 361 -8.55 -5.59 20.81
CA LYS A 361 -7.10 -5.35 21.01
C LYS A 361 -6.75 -3.87 21.18
N LEU A 362 -7.63 -2.95 20.74
CA LEU A 362 -7.45 -1.50 20.92
C LEU A 362 -7.79 -1.05 22.36
N PRO A 363 -6.99 -0.15 22.97
CA PRO A 363 -7.40 0.56 24.18
C PRO A 363 -8.73 1.28 23.96
N LYS A 364 -9.73 1.00 24.80
CA LYS A 364 -11.10 1.54 24.68
C LYS A 364 -11.74 1.30 23.30
N GLY A 365 -11.38 0.24 22.57
CA GLY A 365 -11.76 0.07 21.16
C GLY A 365 -13.26 0.18 20.83
N GLN A 366 -14.13 -0.20 21.77
CA GLN A 366 -15.58 -0.01 21.64
C GLN A 366 -15.97 1.49 21.57
N GLU A 367 -15.43 2.33 22.47
CA GLU A 367 -15.64 3.79 22.50
C GLU A 367 -15.13 4.43 21.20
N VAL A 368 -13.92 4.03 20.76
CA VAL A 368 -13.28 4.49 19.52
C VAL A 368 -14.14 4.17 18.29
N MET A 369 -14.71 2.96 18.22
CA MET A 369 -15.61 2.54 17.15
C MET A 369 -16.95 3.29 17.20
N GLU A 370 -17.53 3.50 18.38
CA GLU A 370 -18.79 4.23 18.54
C GLU A 370 -18.67 5.71 18.16
N GLU A 371 -17.52 6.34 18.40
CA GLU A 371 -17.24 7.68 17.89
C GLU A 371 -17.17 7.71 16.35
N VAL A 372 -16.52 6.72 15.72
CA VAL A 372 -16.49 6.59 14.26
C VAL A 372 -17.89 6.33 13.70
N ASN A 373 -18.70 5.52 14.38
CA ASN A 373 -20.11 5.31 14.04
C ASN A 373 -20.88 6.63 14.05
N ARG A 374 -20.79 7.41 15.14
CA ARG A 374 -21.40 8.74 15.23
C ARG A 374 -20.92 9.64 14.08
N ALA A 375 -19.62 9.72 13.83
CA ALA A 375 -19.07 10.54 12.74
C ALA A 375 -19.59 10.12 11.35
N VAL A 376 -19.74 8.82 11.07
CA VAL A 376 -20.37 8.29 9.84
C VAL A 376 -21.84 8.69 9.76
N ASP A 377 -22.59 8.54 10.85
CA ASP A 377 -24.02 8.82 10.89
C ASP A 377 -24.31 10.34 10.77
N LEU A 378 -23.46 11.21 11.33
CA LEU A 378 -23.49 12.67 11.14
C LEU A 378 -23.26 13.08 9.67
N CYS A 379 -22.53 12.27 8.90
CA CYS A 379 -22.20 12.54 7.49
C CYS A 379 -23.09 11.79 6.49
N SER A 380 -24.01 10.93 6.97
CA SER A 380 -24.71 9.91 6.19
C SER A 380 -25.60 10.39 5.02
N GLU A 381 -25.91 11.68 4.94
CA GLU A 381 -26.92 12.27 4.04
C GLU A 381 -26.81 11.86 2.56
N MET A 382 -25.58 11.80 2.03
CA MET A 382 -25.32 11.44 0.63
C MET A 382 -24.80 10.01 0.48
N HIS A 383 -24.20 9.45 1.54
CA HIS A 383 -23.60 8.13 1.55
C HIS A 383 -23.31 7.69 2.99
N ASN A 384 -23.88 6.56 3.41
CA ASN A 384 -23.47 5.90 4.65
C ASN A 384 -22.53 4.73 4.30
N ILE A 385 -21.26 4.83 4.71
CA ILE A 385 -20.24 3.79 4.43
C ILE A 385 -20.64 2.46 5.07
N ARG A 386 -21.23 2.46 6.26
CA ARG A 386 -21.65 1.23 6.97
C ARG A 386 -22.83 0.54 6.28
N GLU A 387 -23.84 1.30 5.87
CA GLU A 387 -24.97 0.74 5.12
C GLU A 387 -24.52 0.22 3.74
N ALA A 388 -23.59 0.91 3.07
CA ALA A 388 -23.01 0.44 1.82
C ALA A 388 -22.23 -0.88 1.96
N ILE A 389 -21.45 -1.08 3.04
CA ILE A 389 -20.78 -2.37 3.31
C ILE A 389 -21.84 -3.47 3.56
N TYR A 390 -22.87 -3.17 4.36
CA TYR A 390 -23.95 -4.10 4.65
C TYR A 390 -24.71 -4.53 3.38
N GLU A 391 -25.12 -3.57 2.55
CA GLU A 391 -25.83 -3.84 1.31
C GLU A 391 -25.00 -4.66 0.32
N ASN A 392 -23.71 -4.34 0.15
CA ASN A 392 -22.84 -5.09 -0.76
C ASN A 392 -22.63 -6.52 -0.26
N LYS A 393 -22.49 -6.74 1.06
CA LYS A 393 -22.41 -8.09 1.63
C LYS A 393 -23.73 -8.86 1.53
N GLN A 394 -24.88 -8.22 1.75
CA GLN A 394 -26.18 -8.84 1.57
C GLN A 394 -26.44 -9.22 0.10
N LYS A 395 -26.02 -8.37 -0.84
CA LYS A 395 -26.06 -8.66 -2.29
C LYS A 395 -25.13 -9.83 -2.64
N LEU A 396 -23.91 -9.87 -2.09
CA LEU A 396 -22.97 -10.98 -2.25
C LEU A 396 -23.55 -12.32 -1.76
N GLU A 397 -24.10 -12.35 -0.54
CA GLU A 397 -24.71 -13.54 0.06
C GLU A 397 -26.01 -13.98 -0.65
N GLY A 398 -26.69 -13.06 -1.34
CA GLY A 398 -27.91 -13.33 -2.11
C GLY A 398 -27.68 -13.91 -3.52
N ILE A 399 -26.44 -13.94 -4.02
CA ILE A 399 -26.15 -14.48 -5.37
C ILE A 399 -26.03 -16.01 -5.30
N GLY A 400 -27.06 -16.70 -5.83
CA GLY A 400 -27.03 -18.14 -6.06
C GLY A 400 -26.03 -18.53 -7.15
N GLU A 401 -26.48 -18.47 -8.41
CA GLU A 401 -25.61 -18.67 -9.58
C GLU A 401 -24.74 -17.44 -9.84
N ASP A 402 -23.47 -17.66 -10.14
CA ASP A 402 -22.52 -16.57 -10.40
C ASP A 402 -22.46 -16.24 -11.90
N TYR A 403 -22.93 -15.05 -12.26
CA TYR A 403 -22.93 -14.58 -13.64
C TYR A 403 -21.65 -13.80 -13.95
N GLN A 404 -21.02 -14.12 -15.07
CA GLN A 404 -19.89 -13.38 -15.64
C GLN A 404 -20.38 -12.09 -16.29
N ILE A 405 -19.97 -10.94 -15.76
CA ILE A 405 -20.22 -9.62 -16.36
C ILE A 405 -18.87 -9.03 -16.77
N GLN A 406 -18.69 -8.84 -18.09
CA GLN A 406 -17.48 -8.23 -18.67
C GLN A 406 -16.15 -8.91 -18.26
N GLY A 407 -16.17 -10.24 -18.04
CA GLY A 407 -14.99 -11.02 -17.61
C GLY A 407 -14.70 -10.96 -16.11
N SER A 408 -15.54 -10.29 -15.33
CA SER A 408 -15.52 -10.32 -13.86
C SER A 408 -16.74 -11.09 -13.32
N SER A 409 -16.56 -11.82 -12.23
CA SER A 409 -17.67 -12.48 -11.52
C SER A 409 -18.54 -11.42 -10.81
N THR A 410 -19.86 -11.63 -10.81
CA THR A 410 -20.77 -10.77 -10.05
C THR A 410 -20.51 -10.90 -8.54
N LYS A 411 -20.13 -12.09 -8.08
CA LYS A 411 -19.66 -12.29 -6.69
C LYS A 411 -18.35 -11.53 -6.44
N ASP A 412 -17.36 -11.63 -7.32
CA ASP A 412 -16.08 -10.91 -7.17
C ASP A 412 -16.27 -9.38 -7.08
N TYR A 413 -17.20 -8.81 -7.87
CA TYR A 413 -17.56 -7.39 -7.81
C TYR A 413 -18.10 -6.94 -6.45
N PHE A 414 -19.10 -7.64 -5.91
CA PHE A 414 -19.67 -7.29 -4.60
C PHE A 414 -18.72 -7.62 -3.45
N LEU A 415 -17.91 -8.67 -3.58
CA LEU A 415 -16.82 -8.98 -2.66
C LEU A 415 -15.80 -7.84 -2.61
N HIS A 416 -15.32 -7.38 -3.76
CA HIS A 416 -14.35 -6.29 -3.84
C HIS A 416 -14.89 -5.01 -3.20
N ARG A 417 -16.14 -4.63 -3.51
CA ARG A 417 -16.80 -3.45 -2.90
C ARG A 417 -17.02 -3.57 -1.40
N THR A 418 -17.39 -4.76 -0.91
CA THR A 418 -17.51 -5.03 0.53
C THR A 418 -16.17 -4.85 1.23
N LEU A 419 -15.08 -5.40 0.66
CA LEU A 419 -13.73 -5.32 1.21
C LEU A 419 -13.17 -3.90 1.16
N GLN A 420 -13.31 -3.17 0.04
CA GLN A 420 -12.89 -1.77 -0.06
C GLN A 420 -13.59 -0.87 0.98
N GLY A 421 -14.91 -1.04 1.15
CA GLY A 421 -15.67 -0.30 2.15
C GLY A 421 -15.23 -0.64 3.58
N LEU A 422 -14.97 -1.92 3.85
CA LEU A 422 -14.53 -2.39 5.15
C LEU A 422 -13.08 -1.98 5.48
N GLU A 423 -12.16 -1.98 4.50
CA GLU A 423 -10.81 -1.42 4.65
C GLU A 423 -10.92 0.05 5.06
N ARG A 424 -11.76 0.83 4.38
CA ARG A 424 -12.00 2.25 4.70
C ARG A 424 -12.55 2.44 6.11
N TYR A 425 -13.50 1.60 6.54
CA TYR A 425 -14.06 1.65 7.89
C TYR A 425 -13.04 1.20 8.98
N PHE A 426 -12.23 0.17 8.69
CA PHE A 426 -11.12 -0.26 9.54
C PHE A 426 -10.11 0.87 9.76
N TYR A 427 -9.65 1.52 8.69
CA TYR A 427 -8.73 2.66 8.78
C TYR A 427 -9.34 3.87 9.50
N LEU A 428 -10.65 4.10 9.44
CA LEU A 428 -11.30 5.14 10.23
C LEU A 428 -11.24 4.85 11.74
N ILE A 429 -11.41 3.60 12.17
CA ILE A 429 -11.26 3.20 13.58
C ILE A 429 -9.79 3.31 14.01
N VAL A 430 -8.85 2.83 13.20
CA VAL A 430 -7.41 2.94 13.46
C VAL A 430 -6.95 4.39 13.54
N PHE A 431 -7.43 5.25 12.63
CA PHE A 431 -7.15 6.68 12.66
C PHE A 431 -7.76 7.34 13.90
N ASN A 432 -8.99 7.00 14.29
CA ASN A 432 -9.55 7.54 15.53
C ASN A 432 -8.76 7.09 16.77
N ALA A 433 -8.31 5.82 16.84
CA ALA A 433 -7.43 5.35 17.90
C ALA A 433 -6.12 6.15 17.97
N TYR A 434 -5.50 6.43 16.82
CA TYR A 434 -4.37 7.35 16.70
C TYR A 434 -4.71 8.76 17.23
N LEU A 435 -5.90 9.32 16.93
CA LEU A 435 -6.31 10.62 17.47
C LEU A 435 -6.42 10.59 19.01
N HIS A 436 -6.99 9.56 19.64
CA HIS A 436 -7.05 9.48 21.11
C HIS A 436 -5.66 9.56 21.77
N GLU A 437 -4.64 8.99 21.14
CA GLU A 437 -3.27 8.97 21.67
C GLU A 437 -2.49 10.24 21.30
N GLN A 438 -2.51 10.63 20.03
CA GLN A 438 -1.57 11.61 19.47
C GLN A 438 -2.14 13.04 19.42
N TYR A 439 -3.47 13.23 19.45
CA TYR A 439 -4.08 14.57 19.51
C TYR A 439 -3.71 15.33 20.80
N PRO A 440 -3.74 14.72 22.01
CA PRO A 440 -3.23 15.34 23.24
C PRO A 440 -1.72 15.63 23.20
N LEU A 441 -0.97 14.88 22.39
CA LEU A 441 0.48 15.01 22.22
C LEU A 441 0.86 15.95 21.05
N ALA A 442 -0.10 16.71 20.51
CA ALA A 442 0.08 17.61 19.37
C ALA A 442 0.70 16.94 18.12
N PHE A 443 0.39 15.65 17.92
CA PHE A 443 0.88 14.82 16.81
C PHE A 443 2.41 14.73 16.75
N ALA A 444 3.03 14.42 17.90
CA ALA A 444 4.46 14.18 18.03
C ALA A 444 4.95 12.99 17.18
N CYS A 445 4.12 11.97 16.99
CA CYS A 445 4.32 10.87 16.05
C CYS A 445 3.38 11.01 14.85
N SER A 446 3.85 10.70 13.63
CA SER A 446 2.97 10.67 12.45
C SER A 446 2.06 9.43 12.47
N PHE A 447 0.99 9.42 11.67
CA PHE A 447 0.09 8.27 11.56
C PHE A 447 0.83 7.05 10.99
N SER A 448 1.65 7.23 9.95
CA SER A 448 2.46 6.13 9.38
C SER A 448 3.42 5.54 10.43
N GLN A 449 4.16 6.38 11.15
CA GLN A 449 5.11 5.95 12.18
C GLN A 449 4.41 5.22 13.34
N TRP A 450 3.25 5.74 13.78
CA TRP A 450 2.45 5.11 14.83
C TRP A 450 1.83 3.78 14.37
N LEU A 451 1.37 3.68 13.11
CA LEU A 451 0.84 2.42 12.59
C LEU A 451 1.96 1.37 12.41
N CYS A 452 3.18 1.79 12.06
CA CYS A 452 4.36 0.94 12.04
C CYS A 452 4.72 0.35 13.42
N SER A 453 4.59 1.11 14.52
CA SER A 453 4.79 0.54 15.87
C SER A 453 3.65 -0.41 16.28
N HIS A 454 2.49 -0.31 15.64
CA HIS A 454 1.33 -1.19 15.83
C HIS A 454 1.21 -2.27 14.74
N ALA A 455 2.32 -2.89 14.35
CA ALA A 455 2.43 -3.80 13.20
C ALA A 455 1.42 -4.97 13.15
N TRP A 456 0.81 -5.36 14.29
CA TRP A 456 -0.28 -6.33 14.34
C TRP A 456 -1.53 -5.88 13.55
N MET A 457 -1.76 -4.58 13.40
CA MET A 457 -2.87 -4.02 12.62
C MET A 457 -2.73 -4.33 11.13
N TYR A 458 -1.51 -4.29 10.56
CA TYR A 458 -1.26 -4.74 9.19
C TYR A 458 -1.51 -6.23 9.01
N ARG A 459 -1.13 -7.05 10.00
CA ARG A 459 -1.40 -8.51 9.98
C ARG A 459 -2.91 -8.75 9.97
N LEU A 460 -3.64 -8.09 10.86
CA LEU A 460 -5.10 -8.15 10.94
C LEU A 460 -5.77 -7.72 9.62
N LEU A 461 -5.34 -6.59 9.03
CA LEU A 461 -5.86 -6.10 7.77
C LEU A 461 -5.55 -7.06 6.59
N SER A 462 -4.37 -7.68 6.57
CA SER A 462 -4.01 -8.64 5.51
C SER A 462 -4.91 -9.88 5.47
N CYS A 463 -5.52 -10.24 6.60
CA CYS A 463 -6.48 -11.33 6.74
C CYS A 463 -7.94 -10.90 6.55
N MET A 464 -8.25 -9.63 6.28
CA MET A 464 -9.63 -9.13 6.10
C MET A 464 -10.41 -9.90 5.03
N ASN A 465 -9.73 -10.30 3.95
CA ASN A 465 -10.31 -11.13 2.88
C ASN A 465 -10.71 -12.53 3.38
N GLN A 466 -9.98 -13.07 4.35
CA GLN A 466 -10.17 -14.43 4.88
C GLN A 466 -11.19 -14.47 6.02
N SER A 467 -11.30 -13.39 6.80
CA SER A 467 -12.08 -13.35 8.05
C SER A 467 -13.56 -13.03 7.88
N GLU A 468 -13.90 -12.17 6.91
CA GLU A 468 -15.29 -11.77 6.67
C GLU A 468 -16.06 -12.76 5.83
N LEU A 469 -15.30 -13.54 5.08
CA LEU A 469 -15.64 -14.84 4.54
C LEU A 469 -15.59 -15.90 5.67
N ARG A 470 -16.21 -15.58 6.82
CA ARG A 470 -16.52 -16.57 7.87
C ARG A 470 -17.02 -17.83 7.18
N ALA A 471 -16.61 -18.99 7.67
CA ALA A 471 -17.17 -20.27 7.26
C ALA A 471 -18.21 -20.74 8.30
N PRO A 472 -19.38 -20.08 8.46
CA PRO A 472 -20.50 -20.79 9.04
C PRO A 472 -20.81 -21.93 8.06
N ALA A 473 -21.07 -23.10 8.63
CA ALA A 473 -20.97 -24.35 7.91
C ALA A 473 -21.95 -24.43 6.73
N ASP A 474 -23.09 -23.76 6.86
CA ASP A 474 -24.15 -23.65 5.88
C ASP A 474 -23.73 -22.98 4.56
N LEU A 475 -22.62 -22.24 4.50
CA LEU A 475 -22.09 -21.73 3.22
C LEU A 475 -21.63 -22.85 2.27
N LEU A 476 -21.21 -24.01 2.79
CA LEU A 476 -20.93 -25.19 1.96
C LEU A 476 -22.23 -25.74 1.35
N THR A 477 -23.29 -25.88 2.15
CA THR A 477 -24.56 -26.50 1.70
C THR A 477 -25.45 -25.54 0.90
N LYS A 478 -25.12 -24.25 0.91
CA LYS A 478 -25.61 -23.20 0.01
C LYS A 478 -24.77 -23.03 -1.26
N GLY A 479 -23.64 -23.72 -1.41
CA GLY A 479 -22.76 -23.62 -2.59
C GLY A 479 -21.96 -22.31 -2.70
N ALA A 480 -21.86 -21.53 -1.62
CA ALA A 480 -21.01 -20.34 -1.54
C ALA A 480 -19.54 -20.70 -1.23
N ARG A 481 -19.29 -21.93 -0.78
CA ARG A 481 -17.97 -22.52 -0.54
C ARG A 481 -17.87 -23.89 -1.18
N VAL A 482 -16.65 -24.30 -1.49
CA VAL A 482 -16.33 -25.68 -1.91
C VAL A 482 -15.37 -26.32 -0.91
N LEU A 483 -15.42 -27.64 -0.78
CA LEU A 483 -14.37 -28.40 -0.09
C LEU A 483 -13.29 -28.79 -1.09
N VAL A 484 -12.04 -28.55 -0.74
CA VAL A 484 -10.89 -28.94 -1.56
C VAL A 484 -10.06 -29.95 -0.79
N ALA A 485 -9.62 -31.01 -1.46
CA ALA A 485 -8.77 -32.02 -0.85
C ALA A 485 -7.31 -31.51 -0.75
N ASP A 486 -6.75 -31.54 0.46
CA ASP A 486 -5.39 -31.02 0.73
C ASP A 486 -4.31 -31.84 -0.02
N GLU A 487 -4.55 -33.11 -0.31
CA GLU A 487 -3.65 -34.03 -1.02
C GLU A 487 -3.15 -33.45 -2.37
N TYR A 488 -3.99 -32.68 -3.05
CA TYR A 488 -3.66 -32.01 -4.31
C TYR A 488 -2.72 -30.80 -4.13
N LEU A 489 -2.86 -30.05 -3.03
CA LEU A 489 -2.08 -28.84 -2.74
C LEU A 489 -0.80 -29.12 -1.91
N ALA A 490 -0.63 -30.37 -1.46
CA ALA A 490 0.48 -30.83 -0.62
C ALA A 490 1.42 -31.81 -1.35
N PRO A 491 2.16 -31.37 -2.40
CA PRO A 491 3.04 -32.26 -3.16
C PRO A 491 4.13 -32.87 -2.28
N ASP A 492 4.29 -34.18 -2.37
CA ASP A 492 5.23 -34.99 -1.60
C ASP A 492 6.65 -34.94 -2.20
N VAL A 493 7.34 -33.84 -1.94
CA VAL A 493 8.71 -33.58 -2.40
C VAL A 493 9.69 -34.62 -1.84
N LEU A 494 9.42 -35.17 -0.65
CA LEU A 494 10.27 -36.16 0.01
C LEU A 494 9.88 -37.62 -0.29
N SER A 495 8.83 -37.85 -1.10
CA SER A 495 8.35 -39.19 -1.49
C SER A 495 7.98 -40.11 -0.30
N THR A 496 7.60 -39.54 0.85
CA THR A 496 7.35 -40.31 2.09
C THR A 496 5.95 -40.92 2.19
N ILE A 497 5.01 -40.61 1.29
CA ILE A 497 3.66 -41.19 1.31
C ILE A 497 3.70 -42.72 1.31
N LYS A 498 4.62 -43.35 0.56
CA LYS A 498 4.71 -44.82 0.48
C LYS A 498 5.11 -45.49 1.78
N GLU A 499 5.92 -44.83 2.59
CA GLU A 499 6.47 -45.40 3.84
C GLU A 499 5.66 -44.97 5.06
N MET A 500 5.28 -43.69 5.12
CA MET A 500 4.68 -43.03 6.29
C MET A 500 3.20 -42.70 6.11
N LYS A 501 2.62 -42.95 4.91
CA LYS A 501 1.25 -42.59 4.51
C LYS A 501 0.95 -41.08 4.55
N VAL A 502 1.98 -40.23 4.65
CA VAL A 502 1.87 -38.77 4.67
C VAL A 502 3.03 -38.15 3.89
N ALA A 503 2.74 -37.02 3.23
CA ALA A 503 3.71 -36.27 2.46
C ALA A 503 4.74 -35.53 3.35
N ASN A 504 5.95 -35.36 2.82
CA ASN A 504 7.00 -34.52 3.38
C ASN A 504 7.44 -34.87 4.83
N PHE A 505 7.29 -36.13 5.25
CA PHE A 505 7.74 -36.61 6.56
C PHE A 505 9.26 -36.57 6.69
N ARG A 506 9.75 -35.97 7.77
CA ARG A 506 11.18 -35.83 8.05
C ARG A 506 11.45 -35.68 9.55
N ARG A 507 12.72 -35.87 9.91
CA ARG A 507 13.24 -35.73 11.28
C ARG A 507 14.48 -34.83 11.26
N VAL A 508 14.65 -33.96 12.25
CA VAL A 508 15.91 -33.24 12.48
C VAL A 508 16.99 -34.25 12.91
N PRO A 509 18.17 -34.29 12.24
CA PRO A 509 19.23 -35.24 12.56
C PRO A 509 19.58 -35.25 14.05
N LYS A 510 19.68 -36.45 14.63
CA LYS A 510 19.99 -36.71 16.06
C LYS A 510 19.02 -36.13 17.10
N MET A 511 18.01 -35.34 16.73
CA MET A 511 17.05 -34.70 17.66
C MET A 511 15.67 -35.39 17.61
N PRO A 512 14.83 -35.32 18.66
CA PRO A 512 13.49 -35.92 18.67
C PRO A 512 12.44 -35.00 18.03
N VAL A 513 12.80 -34.29 16.95
CA VAL A 513 11.96 -33.28 16.28
C VAL A 513 11.60 -33.76 14.88
N TYR A 514 10.32 -33.77 14.55
CA TYR A 514 9.73 -34.34 13.34
C TYR A 514 8.79 -33.33 12.68
N GLY A 515 8.64 -33.42 11.35
CA GLY A 515 7.69 -32.58 10.63
C GLY A 515 7.18 -33.20 9.33
N MET A 516 5.96 -32.84 8.93
CA MET A 516 5.24 -33.42 7.78
C MET A 516 4.04 -32.58 7.32
N ALA A 517 3.41 -32.97 6.22
CA ALA A 517 2.11 -32.44 5.77
C ALA A 517 0.96 -32.88 6.67
N GLN A 518 -0.25 -32.36 6.44
CA GLN A 518 -1.45 -32.74 7.19
C GLN A 518 -1.80 -34.23 6.95
N PRO A 519 -1.77 -35.09 7.98
CA PRO A 519 -2.10 -36.51 7.81
C PRO A 519 -3.60 -36.78 7.99
N THR A 520 -4.04 -37.92 7.44
CA THR A 520 -5.27 -38.62 7.81
C THR A 520 -5.10 -39.36 9.14
N SER A 521 -6.20 -39.89 9.69
CA SER A 521 -6.24 -40.75 10.87
C SER A 521 -5.42 -42.03 10.69
N GLU A 522 -5.42 -42.62 9.49
CA GLU A 522 -4.61 -43.79 9.17
C GLU A 522 -3.11 -43.44 9.19
N ALA A 523 -2.73 -42.34 8.55
CA ALA A 523 -1.34 -41.87 8.53
C ALA A 523 -0.85 -41.43 9.92
N THR A 524 -1.72 -40.82 10.72
CA THR A 524 -1.46 -40.48 12.12
C THR A 524 -1.11 -41.75 12.92
N GLY A 525 -1.87 -42.84 12.75
CA GLY A 525 -1.57 -44.13 13.37
C GLY A 525 -0.22 -44.72 12.90
N ALA A 526 0.10 -44.63 11.61
CA ALA A 526 1.38 -45.09 11.07
C ALA A 526 2.59 -44.31 11.63
N VAL A 527 2.47 -42.98 11.75
CA VAL A 527 3.49 -42.11 12.34
C VAL A 527 3.67 -42.40 13.84
N LEU A 528 2.59 -42.57 14.60
CA LEU A 528 2.67 -42.91 16.03
C LEU A 528 3.33 -44.28 16.26
N ALA A 529 2.99 -45.28 15.46
CA ALA A 529 3.66 -46.59 15.48
C ALA A 529 5.16 -46.51 15.14
N TYR A 530 5.55 -45.63 14.21
CA TYR A 530 6.96 -45.39 13.88
C TYR A 530 7.75 -44.73 15.03
N LEU A 531 7.13 -43.77 15.73
CA LEU A 531 7.73 -43.01 16.84
C LEU A 531 7.87 -43.84 18.12
N THR A 532 6.93 -44.75 18.35
CA THR A 532 6.87 -45.63 19.54
C THR A 532 7.58 -46.97 19.35
N ASP A 533 8.21 -47.21 18.18
CA ASP A 533 8.87 -48.48 17.89
C ASP A 533 10.09 -48.77 18.79
N GLU A 534 10.55 -50.02 18.78
CA GLU A 534 11.73 -50.49 19.53
C GLU A 534 13.06 -49.77 19.18
N LYS A 535 13.10 -48.92 18.15
CA LYS A 535 14.29 -48.16 17.75
C LYS A 535 14.27 -46.72 18.26
N ARG A 536 13.09 -46.07 18.36
CA ARG A 536 12.98 -44.68 18.86
C ARG A 536 12.45 -44.60 20.29
N LYS A 537 11.55 -45.50 20.70
CA LYS A 537 11.03 -45.64 22.07
C LYS A 537 10.52 -44.33 22.70
N HIS A 538 9.89 -43.44 21.94
CA HIS A 538 9.31 -42.22 22.49
C HIS A 538 8.06 -42.57 23.32
N SER A 539 8.16 -42.45 24.64
CA SER A 539 7.06 -42.63 25.60
C SER A 539 6.05 -41.48 25.57
N SER A 540 6.56 -40.26 25.39
CA SER A 540 5.80 -39.02 25.30
C SER A 540 5.93 -38.41 23.90
N VAL A 541 4.83 -37.90 23.35
CA VAL A 541 4.77 -37.25 22.03
C VAL A 541 3.91 -36.00 22.11
N LEU A 542 4.53 -34.83 21.99
CA LEU A 542 3.84 -33.57 21.74
C LEU A 542 3.66 -33.38 20.23
N TRP A 543 2.40 -33.36 19.81
CA TRP A 543 2.00 -33.14 18.43
C TRP A 543 1.34 -31.77 18.29
N VAL A 544 1.90 -30.94 17.41
CA VAL A 544 1.46 -29.57 17.17
C VAL A 544 1.02 -29.40 15.73
N ASN A 545 -0.28 -29.16 15.54
CA ASN A 545 -0.83 -28.73 14.26
C ASN A 545 -0.80 -27.19 14.19
N LEU A 546 -0.18 -26.66 13.13
CA LEU A 546 0.16 -25.25 12.95
C LEU A 546 -0.83 -24.49 12.06
N GLN A 547 -1.95 -25.12 11.70
CA GLN A 547 -2.93 -24.55 10.76
C GLN A 547 -3.92 -23.60 11.46
N ASP A 548 -4.19 -22.45 10.86
CA ASP A 548 -5.26 -21.50 11.21
C ASP A 548 -6.57 -21.76 10.44
N GLU A 549 -6.60 -22.77 9.58
CA GLU A 549 -7.72 -23.14 8.73
C GLU A 549 -8.66 -24.18 9.36
N LEU A 550 -9.90 -24.30 8.87
CA LEU A 550 -10.78 -25.40 9.26
C LEU A 550 -10.40 -26.68 8.50
N ILE A 551 -10.13 -27.77 9.23
CA ILE A 551 -9.71 -29.05 8.66
C ILE A 551 -10.66 -30.15 9.11
N LEU A 552 -11.12 -30.97 8.17
CA LEU A 552 -11.92 -32.16 8.45
C LEU A 552 -11.38 -33.37 7.68
N GLU A 553 -11.42 -34.55 8.31
CA GLU A 553 -11.31 -35.81 7.58
C GLU A 553 -12.72 -36.29 7.24
N ALA A 554 -13.04 -36.42 5.95
CA ALA A 554 -14.35 -36.88 5.51
C ALA A 554 -14.22 -37.98 4.46
N ASN A 555 -14.95 -39.09 4.64
CA ASN A 555 -14.79 -40.33 3.86
C ASN A 555 -13.32 -40.81 3.73
N GLY A 556 -12.45 -40.52 4.70
CA GLY A 556 -11.04 -40.93 4.72
C GLY A 556 -10.04 -39.98 4.02
N GLN A 557 -10.48 -38.84 3.50
CA GLN A 557 -9.62 -37.80 2.91
C GLN A 557 -9.68 -36.51 3.72
N ILE A 558 -8.59 -35.74 3.72
CA ILE A 558 -8.53 -34.41 4.34
C ILE A 558 -9.13 -33.36 3.41
N PHE A 559 -10.08 -32.58 3.92
CA PHE A 559 -10.73 -31.47 3.24
C PHE A 559 -10.64 -30.17 4.03
N CYS A 560 -10.41 -29.08 3.31
CA CYS A 560 -10.50 -27.72 3.82
C CYS A 560 -11.49 -26.88 2.97
N PRO A 561 -12.29 -25.98 3.57
CA PRO A 561 -13.11 -25.03 2.82
C PRO A 561 -12.28 -24.02 2.01
N ARG A 562 -12.75 -23.67 0.81
CA ARG A 562 -12.17 -22.66 -0.08
C ARG A 562 -13.24 -21.81 -0.77
N GLU A 563 -12.79 -20.68 -1.31
CA GLU A 563 -13.57 -19.90 -2.28
C GLU A 563 -13.63 -20.63 -3.63
N PRO A 564 -14.79 -20.72 -4.30
CA PRO A 564 -14.91 -21.37 -5.61
C PRO A 564 -14.02 -20.73 -6.69
N THR A 565 -13.70 -19.44 -6.58
CA THR A 565 -12.84 -18.70 -7.52
C THR A 565 -11.35 -18.75 -7.16
N ARG A 566 -10.97 -19.20 -5.95
CA ARG A 566 -9.59 -19.20 -5.41
C ARG A 566 -9.32 -20.46 -4.59
N VAL A 567 -9.46 -21.62 -5.25
CA VAL A 567 -9.30 -22.95 -4.64
C VAL A 567 -7.87 -23.22 -4.12
N ASP A 568 -6.89 -22.49 -4.64
CA ASP A 568 -5.48 -22.47 -4.24
C ASP A 568 -5.23 -21.79 -2.88
N GLN A 569 -6.18 -21.01 -2.35
CA GLN A 569 -5.93 -20.10 -1.22
C GLN A 569 -6.71 -20.45 0.03
N HIS A 570 -5.96 -20.64 1.11
CA HIS A 570 -6.46 -21.01 2.42
C HIS A 570 -7.34 -19.90 3.05
N ILE A 571 -8.48 -20.31 3.61
CA ILE A 571 -9.36 -19.45 4.43
C ILE A 571 -8.91 -19.58 5.88
N CYS A 572 -8.15 -18.59 6.37
CA CYS A 572 -7.66 -18.53 7.74
C CYS A 572 -8.76 -18.07 8.71
N VAL A 573 -8.90 -18.75 9.86
CA VAL A 573 -9.76 -18.34 10.96
C VAL A 573 -9.05 -17.25 11.77
N LEU A 574 -9.59 -16.03 11.77
CA LEU A 574 -9.11 -14.95 12.64
C LEU A 574 -9.52 -15.13 14.10
N SER A 575 -8.89 -16.10 14.76
CA SER A 575 -8.93 -16.27 16.20
C SER A 575 -7.55 -16.62 16.75
N SER A 576 -7.12 -15.91 17.80
CA SER A 576 -6.02 -16.37 18.64
C SER A 576 -6.40 -17.63 19.44
N GLN A 577 -7.69 -18.01 19.56
CA GLN A 577 -8.10 -19.09 20.46
C GLN A 577 -8.35 -20.43 19.74
N PRO A 578 -7.59 -21.50 20.06
CA PRO A 578 -7.74 -22.82 19.45
C PRO A 578 -9.14 -23.41 19.62
N GLU A 579 -9.81 -23.09 20.73
CA GLU A 579 -11.16 -23.53 21.08
C GLU A 579 -12.20 -23.01 20.05
N GLU A 580 -11.97 -21.83 19.47
CA GLU A 580 -12.85 -21.30 18.43
C GLU A 580 -12.70 -22.04 17.10
N ILE A 581 -11.47 -22.39 16.71
CA ILE A 581 -11.20 -23.22 15.53
C ILE A 581 -11.87 -24.59 15.71
N GLN A 582 -11.71 -25.22 16.88
CA GLN A 582 -12.35 -26.50 17.19
C GLN A 582 -13.89 -26.42 17.16
N ARG A 583 -14.47 -25.35 17.72
CA ARG A 583 -15.93 -25.11 17.66
C ARG A 583 -16.43 -24.97 16.23
N LEU A 584 -15.68 -24.29 15.37
CA LEU A 584 -16.01 -24.12 13.95
C LEU A 584 -15.84 -25.43 13.16
N GLU A 585 -14.77 -26.21 13.41
CA GLU A 585 -14.60 -27.56 12.83
C GLU A 585 -15.77 -28.48 13.21
N THR A 586 -16.22 -28.47 14.48
CA THR A 586 -17.38 -29.25 14.92
C THR A 586 -18.67 -28.82 14.21
N ALA A 587 -18.96 -27.51 14.14
CA ALA A 587 -20.13 -27.02 13.40
C ALA A 587 -20.07 -27.38 11.90
N LEU A 588 -18.88 -27.35 11.31
CA LEU A 588 -18.64 -27.73 9.91
C LEU A 588 -18.92 -29.22 9.66
N LYS A 589 -18.48 -30.09 10.59
CA LYS A 589 -18.79 -31.52 10.60
C LYS A 589 -20.30 -31.78 10.74
N GLU A 590 -20.97 -31.09 11.66
CA GLU A 590 -22.40 -31.27 11.94
C GLU A 590 -23.26 -30.94 10.71
N GLU A 591 -22.99 -29.83 10.03
CA GLU A 591 -23.69 -29.46 8.79
C GLU A 591 -23.41 -30.46 7.65
N LEU A 592 -22.16 -30.88 7.46
CA LEU A 592 -21.82 -31.84 6.40
C LEU A 592 -22.58 -33.15 6.54
N LEU A 593 -22.61 -33.71 7.76
CA LEU A 593 -23.34 -34.94 8.07
C LEU A 593 -24.87 -34.74 8.11
N GLY A 594 -25.33 -33.60 8.61
CA GLY A 594 -26.74 -33.26 8.74
C GLY A 594 -27.42 -32.95 7.39
N SER A 595 -26.68 -32.40 6.43
CA SER A 595 -27.23 -31.99 5.13
C SER A 595 -27.70 -33.17 4.26
N GLN A 596 -26.99 -34.30 4.33
CA GLN A 596 -27.16 -35.47 3.46
C GLN A 596 -27.25 -35.14 1.95
N LYS A 597 -26.63 -34.02 1.53
CA LYS A 597 -26.60 -33.56 0.14
C LYS A 597 -25.37 -34.10 -0.59
N TRP A 598 -25.48 -34.15 -1.91
CA TRP A 598 -24.31 -34.15 -2.77
C TRP A 598 -23.76 -32.72 -2.84
N LEU A 599 -22.50 -32.54 -2.46
CA LEU A 599 -21.81 -31.25 -2.44
C LEU A 599 -20.69 -31.25 -3.49
N GLU A 600 -20.45 -30.10 -4.10
CA GLU A 600 -19.29 -29.92 -4.99
C GLU A 600 -18.00 -29.92 -4.16
N VAL A 601 -17.05 -30.74 -4.59
CA VAL A 601 -15.69 -30.81 -4.06
C VAL A 601 -14.70 -30.66 -5.20
N THR A 602 -13.51 -30.11 -4.91
CA THR A 602 -12.39 -30.08 -5.86
C THR A 602 -11.35 -31.12 -5.46
N LEU A 603 -11.04 -32.03 -6.38
CA LEU A 603 -9.96 -33.02 -6.27
C LEU A 603 -9.10 -32.89 -7.53
N GLU A 604 -7.77 -32.81 -7.40
CA GLU A 604 -6.87 -32.96 -8.56
C GLU A 604 -7.23 -32.08 -9.79
N GLN A 605 -7.65 -30.83 -9.55
CA GLN A 605 -8.21 -29.86 -10.52
C GLN A 605 -9.61 -30.15 -11.08
N GLU A 606 -10.19 -31.32 -10.81
CA GLU A 606 -11.56 -31.66 -11.21
C GLU A 606 -12.61 -31.28 -10.16
N LYS A 607 -13.77 -30.83 -10.63
CA LYS A 607 -14.98 -30.69 -9.81
C LYS A 607 -15.73 -32.01 -9.78
N GLN A 608 -15.98 -32.52 -8.58
CA GLN A 608 -16.74 -33.76 -8.38
C GLN A 608 -17.87 -33.53 -7.37
N MET A 609 -18.97 -34.27 -7.51
CA MET A 609 -20.02 -34.29 -6.48
C MET A 609 -19.73 -35.43 -5.51
N LYS A 610 -19.62 -35.13 -4.21
CA LYS A 610 -19.48 -36.14 -3.15
C LYS A 610 -20.58 -35.99 -2.10
N MET A 611 -21.01 -37.13 -1.56
CA MET A 611 -21.86 -37.22 -0.37
C MET A 611 -21.04 -37.80 0.78
N PHE A 612 -21.02 -37.11 1.92
CA PHE A 612 -20.21 -37.47 3.08
C PHE A 612 -20.99 -38.40 4.01
N LYS A 613 -20.41 -39.55 4.31
CA LYS A 613 -20.98 -40.59 5.20
C LYS A 613 -20.27 -40.65 6.54
N SER A 614 -18.97 -40.34 6.56
CA SER A 614 -18.18 -40.15 7.77
C SER A 614 -17.47 -38.81 7.70
N CYS A 615 -17.36 -38.15 8.85
CA CYS A 615 -16.63 -36.91 9.02
C CYS A 615 -16.10 -36.84 10.47
N LEU A 616 -14.83 -36.49 10.63
CA LEU A 616 -14.14 -36.32 11.91
C LEU A 616 -13.40 -34.99 11.94
N THR A 617 -13.39 -34.32 13.09
CA THR A 617 -12.52 -33.18 13.33
C THR A 617 -11.10 -33.64 13.67
N VAL A 618 -10.10 -32.79 13.49
CA VAL A 618 -8.71 -33.15 13.84
C VAL A 618 -8.60 -33.50 15.34
N GLN A 619 -9.31 -32.77 16.21
CA GLN A 619 -9.34 -33.06 17.65
C GLN A 619 -9.89 -34.46 17.97
N GLU A 620 -10.92 -34.93 17.24
CA GLU A 620 -11.47 -36.27 17.41
C GLU A 620 -10.47 -37.36 16.99
N ILE A 621 -9.74 -37.15 15.89
CA ILE A 621 -8.70 -38.08 15.42
C ILE A 621 -7.64 -38.30 16.50
N PHE A 622 -7.12 -37.22 17.10
CA PHE A 622 -6.14 -37.34 18.18
C PHE A 622 -6.73 -37.93 19.47
N ASN A 623 -7.99 -37.63 19.80
CA ASN A 623 -8.67 -38.23 20.94
C ASN A 623 -8.81 -39.76 20.79
N HIS A 624 -9.09 -40.27 19.59
CA HIS A 624 -9.11 -41.71 19.32
C HIS A 624 -7.73 -42.34 19.53
N HIS A 625 -6.67 -41.77 18.95
CA HIS A 625 -5.31 -42.31 19.05
C HIS A 625 -4.72 -42.26 20.47
N LYS A 626 -5.17 -41.31 21.31
CA LYS A 626 -4.77 -41.18 22.72
C LYS A 626 -5.15 -42.40 23.58
N SER A 627 -6.17 -43.16 23.19
CA SER A 627 -6.53 -44.41 23.87
C SER A 627 -5.45 -45.50 23.77
N SER A 628 -4.76 -45.56 22.63
CA SER A 628 -3.65 -46.50 22.37
C SER A 628 -2.28 -45.93 22.73
N HIS A 629 -2.15 -44.60 22.78
CA HIS A 629 -0.89 -43.88 23.04
C HIS A 629 -1.09 -42.89 24.20
N GLN A 630 -0.96 -43.37 25.45
CA GLN A 630 -1.29 -42.55 26.63
C GLN A 630 -0.44 -41.27 26.78
N GLY A 631 0.83 -41.30 26.33
CA GLY A 631 1.73 -40.14 26.30
C GLY A 631 1.51 -39.17 25.13
N LEU A 632 0.46 -39.34 24.32
CA LEU A 632 0.15 -38.45 23.20
C LEU A 632 -0.54 -37.17 23.69
N GLN A 633 0.11 -36.03 23.46
CA GLN A 633 -0.42 -34.70 23.67
C GLN A 633 -0.64 -34.00 22.33
N TYR A 634 -1.88 -33.66 22.00
CA TYR A 634 -2.19 -32.86 20.82
C TYR A 634 -2.44 -31.40 21.18
N ARG A 635 -1.87 -30.48 20.41
CA ARG A 635 -2.08 -29.03 20.49
C ARG A 635 -2.31 -28.46 19.09
N ARG A 636 -3.19 -27.44 19.03
CA ARG A 636 -3.38 -26.61 17.84
C ARG A 636 -2.77 -25.24 18.15
N ILE A 637 -1.70 -24.85 17.47
CA ILE A 637 -0.97 -23.59 17.68
C ILE A 637 -0.84 -22.91 16.31
N PRO A 638 -1.84 -22.12 15.90
CA PRO A 638 -1.92 -21.62 14.53
C PRO A 638 -0.79 -20.64 14.18
N PHE A 639 -0.08 -20.91 13.08
CA PHE A 639 0.90 -20.02 12.46
C PHE A 639 0.32 -19.50 11.13
N PRO A 640 0.52 -18.23 10.77
CA PRO A 640 0.13 -17.70 9.46
C PRO A 640 0.88 -18.42 8.31
N GLU A 641 0.20 -18.72 7.20
CA GLU A 641 0.80 -19.52 6.12
C GLU A 641 1.98 -18.84 5.41
N CYS A 642 1.92 -17.52 5.20
CA CYS A 642 2.87 -16.76 4.38
C CYS A 642 3.61 -15.63 5.16
N SER A 643 3.75 -15.76 6.48
CA SER A 643 4.54 -14.81 7.28
C SER A 643 5.17 -15.48 8.51
N ALA A 644 5.98 -14.71 9.27
CA ALA A 644 6.54 -15.20 10.53
C ALA A 644 5.43 -15.55 11.54
N PRO A 645 5.68 -16.48 12.48
CA PRO A 645 4.76 -16.75 13.58
C PRO A 645 4.49 -15.47 14.38
N THR A 646 3.30 -15.36 14.96
CA THR A 646 3.00 -14.28 15.90
C THR A 646 3.81 -14.46 17.18
N GLU A 647 4.01 -13.37 17.91
CA GLU A 647 4.70 -13.33 19.20
C GLU A 647 4.03 -14.32 20.18
N GLU A 648 2.69 -14.28 20.27
CA GLU A 648 1.86 -15.25 21.00
C GLU A 648 2.06 -16.70 20.53
N GLY A 649 2.33 -16.92 19.23
CA GLY A 649 2.60 -18.23 18.65
C GLY A 649 3.95 -18.81 19.07
N PHE A 650 4.98 -17.97 19.19
CA PHE A 650 6.28 -18.36 19.78
C PHE A 650 6.10 -18.76 21.25
N ASP A 651 5.44 -17.92 22.05
CA ASP A 651 5.22 -18.16 23.48
C ASP A 651 4.46 -19.46 23.72
N ARG A 652 3.36 -19.70 22.99
CA ARG A 652 2.56 -20.92 23.11
C ARG A 652 3.32 -22.17 22.72
N LEU A 653 4.14 -22.12 21.67
CA LEU A 653 4.96 -23.25 21.26
C LEU A 653 6.03 -23.55 22.33
N LEU A 654 6.69 -22.52 22.86
CA LEU A 654 7.68 -22.65 23.91
C LEU A 654 7.09 -23.23 25.20
N GLU A 655 5.94 -22.74 25.66
CA GLU A 655 5.26 -23.25 26.86
C GLU A 655 4.74 -24.68 26.68
N ALA A 656 4.22 -25.03 25.51
CA ALA A 656 3.83 -26.41 25.21
C ALA A 656 5.03 -27.36 25.26
N MET A 657 6.18 -26.95 24.69
CA MET A 657 7.42 -27.73 24.75
C MET A 657 7.97 -27.85 26.17
N LYS A 658 8.01 -26.75 26.95
CA LYS A 658 8.43 -26.75 28.36
C LYS A 658 7.62 -27.74 29.19
N ALA A 659 6.29 -27.69 29.08
CA ALA A 659 5.40 -28.59 29.83
C ALA A 659 5.69 -30.06 29.51
N CYS A 660 5.87 -30.38 28.23
CA CYS A 660 6.16 -31.74 27.79
C CYS A 660 7.56 -32.23 28.25
N LEU A 661 8.58 -31.38 28.18
CA LEU A 661 9.94 -31.68 28.66
C LEU A 661 10.02 -31.85 30.20
N ALA A 662 9.14 -31.17 30.95
CA ALA A 662 9.07 -31.31 32.39
C ALA A 662 8.44 -32.65 32.83
N GLU A 663 7.60 -33.25 31.98
CA GLU A 663 7.01 -34.59 32.21
C GLU A 663 7.94 -35.71 31.73
N ASP A 664 8.53 -35.59 30.53
CA ASP A 664 9.45 -36.57 29.94
C ASP A 664 10.53 -35.85 29.11
N SER A 665 11.79 -35.94 29.54
CA SER A 665 12.94 -35.32 28.86
C SER A 665 13.29 -35.96 27.51
N LEU A 666 12.74 -37.13 27.18
CA LEU A 666 12.91 -37.83 25.91
C LEU A 666 11.69 -37.70 24.97
N SER A 667 10.76 -36.79 25.30
CA SER A 667 9.59 -36.47 24.49
C SER A 667 9.91 -36.17 23.03
N ALA A 668 9.07 -36.69 22.12
CA ALA A 668 9.11 -36.32 20.70
C ALA A 668 8.23 -35.10 20.40
N PHE A 669 8.70 -34.26 19.48
CA PHE A 669 8.00 -33.08 18.99
C PHE A 669 7.64 -33.27 17.52
N VAL A 670 6.35 -33.31 17.20
CA VAL A 670 5.84 -33.55 15.85
C VAL A 670 5.08 -32.32 15.37
N PHE A 671 5.47 -31.78 14.22
CA PHE A 671 4.91 -30.56 13.64
C PHE A 671 4.21 -30.84 12.32
N ASN A 672 3.01 -30.29 12.10
CA ASN A 672 2.37 -30.38 10.79
C ASN A 672 1.63 -29.10 10.39
N CYS A 673 1.57 -28.86 9.09
CA CYS A 673 0.74 -27.85 8.42
C CYS A 673 0.23 -28.43 7.08
N SER A 674 -0.56 -27.67 6.31
CA SER A 674 -1.15 -28.08 5.02
C SER A 674 -0.25 -29.00 4.19
N ASN A 675 0.84 -28.45 3.68
CA ASN A 675 1.82 -29.11 2.81
C ASN A 675 3.11 -29.58 3.52
N GLY A 676 3.24 -29.31 4.82
CA GLY A 676 4.43 -29.67 5.60
C GLY A 676 5.69 -28.87 5.31
N LYS A 677 5.58 -27.74 4.59
CA LYS A 677 6.71 -26.86 4.21
C LYS A 677 6.88 -25.71 5.20
N GLY A 678 6.52 -24.47 4.83
CA GLY A 678 6.90 -23.24 5.54
C GLY A 678 6.64 -23.25 7.05
N ARG A 679 5.36 -23.35 7.46
CA ARG A 679 4.96 -23.36 8.88
C ARG A 679 5.63 -24.50 9.66
N THR A 680 5.60 -25.71 9.12
CA THR A 680 6.22 -26.90 9.74
C THR A 680 7.73 -26.74 9.93
N THR A 681 8.47 -26.32 8.90
CA THR A 681 9.92 -26.07 9.02
C THR A 681 10.21 -24.99 10.06
N MET A 682 9.42 -23.90 10.10
CA MET A 682 9.58 -22.84 11.09
C MET A 682 9.43 -23.39 12.53
N ALA A 683 8.38 -24.16 12.80
CA ALA A 683 8.19 -24.77 14.12
C ALA A 683 9.28 -25.80 14.48
N MET A 684 9.76 -26.59 13.51
CA MET A 684 10.91 -27.50 13.72
C MET A 684 12.19 -26.74 14.08
N VAL A 685 12.45 -25.59 13.45
CA VAL A 685 13.61 -24.73 13.76
C VAL A 685 13.46 -24.11 15.15
N ILE A 686 12.28 -23.60 15.51
CA ILE A 686 12.00 -23.09 16.86
C ILE A 686 12.24 -24.20 17.90
N ALA A 687 11.71 -25.40 17.66
CA ALA A 687 11.89 -26.54 18.53
C ALA A 687 13.36 -26.97 18.68
N ALA A 688 14.14 -26.94 17.60
CA ALA A 688 15.58 -27.22 17.67
C ALA A 688 16.32 -26.17 18.51
N LEU A 689 16.06 -24.87 18.30
CA LEU A 689 16.64 -23.76 19.08
C LEU A 689 16.25 -23.84 20.56
N THR A 690 15.01 -24.21 20.86
CA THR A 690 14.51 -24.44 22.23
C THR A 690 15.24 -25.61 22.89
N LEU A 691 15.37 -26.75 22.21
CA LEU A 691 16.06 -27.92 22.74
C LEU A 691 17.58 -27.68 22.92
N TRP A 692 18.22 -26.88 22.06
CA TRP A 692 19.60 -26.45 22.27
C TRP A 692 19.75 -25.48 23.46
N HIS A 693 18.76 -24.64 23.74
CA HIS A 693 18.79 -23.85 24.98
C HIS A 693 18.67 -24.71 26.25
N PHE A 694 17.91 -25.81 26.21
CA PHE A 694 17.80 -26.73 27.35
C PHE A 694 19.02 -27.65 27.51
N ASN A 695 19.58 -28.16 26.41
CA ASN A 695 20.64 -29.19 26.43
C ASN A 695 22.05 -28.64 26.21
N GLY A 696 22.19 -27.33 25.95
CA GLY A 696 23.40 -26.73 25.41
C GLY A 696 23.41 -26.71 23.88
N PHE A 697 23.96 -25.63 23.30
CA PHE A 697 24.20 -25.58 21.86
C PHE A 697 25.30 -26.58 21.48
N PRO A 698 25.16 -27.31 20.37
CA PRO A 698 26.22 -28.19 19.90
C PRO A 698 27.47 -27.38 19.56
N GLU A 699 28.62 -27.86 20.01
CA GLU A 699 29.91 -27.34 19.51
C GLU A 699 30.01 -27.70 18.03
N PHE A 700 30.03 -26.68 17.17
CA PHE A 700 30.36 -26.83 15.77
C PHE A 700 31.87 -27.10 15.66
N CYS A 701 32.26 -28.37 15.75
CA CYS A 701 33.41 -28.79 14.95
C CYS A 701 33.09 -28.45 13.49
N GLU A 702 34.06 -27.91 12.76
CA GLU A 702 33.99 -27.94 11.31
C GLU A 702 33.96 -29.43 10.92
N ASP A 703 32.78 -29.92 10.50
CA ASP A 703 32.67 -31.25 9.90
C ASP A 703 33.61 -31.26 8.70
N GLU A 704 34.73 -31.97 8.85
CA GLU A 704 35.78 -32.08 7.84
C GLU A 704 35.13 -32.40 6.50
N ILE A 705 35.36 -31.56 5.48
CA ILE A 705 34.64 -31.65 4.20
C ILE A 705 34.94 -33.01 3.58
N VAL A 706 34.02 -33.96 3.80
CA VAL A 706 34.17 -35.34 3.32
C VAL A 706 34.08 -35.30 1.80
N SER A 707 35.24 -35.27 1.17
CA SER A 707 35.37 -35.39 -0.28
C SER A 707 34.87 -36.77 -0.69
N VAL A 708 33.63 -36.82 -1.17
CA VAL A 708 33.01 -38.06 -1.66
C VAL A 708 33.88 -38.60 -2.81
N PRO A 709 34.55 -39.75 -2.64
CA PRO A 709 35.28 -40.36 -3.74
C PRO A 709 34.27 -40.70 -4.85
N ASP A 710 34.65 -40.46 -6.10
CA ASP A 710 33.81 -40.66 -7.29
C ASP A 710 32.58 -39.74 -7.47
N ALA A 711 32.44 -38.68 -6.66
CA ALA A 711 31.66 -37.51 -7.08
C ALA A 711 32.35 -36.83 -8.28
N LYS A 712 31.98 -37.25 -9.51
CA LYS A 712 32.31 -36.51 -10.73
C LYS A 712 31.74 -35.10 -10.63
N TYR A 713 32.60 -34.16 -10.23
CA TYR A 713 32.25 -32.76 -10.02
C TYR A 713 31.45 -32.19 -11.19
N THR A 714 30.16 -31.94 -10.97
CA THR A 714 29.50 -30.77 -11.55
C THR A 714 30.16 -29.53 -10.95
N LYS A 715 31.30 -29.12 -11.54
CA LYS A 715 31.72 -27.72 -11.49
C LYS A 715 30.69 -26.92 -12.27
N GLY A 716 29.61 -26.55 -11.60
CA GLY A 716 28.74 -25.47 -12.03
C GLY A 716 29.50 -24.17 -11.90
N GLU A 717 30.25 -23.80 -12.94
CA GLU A 717 30.54 -22.40 -13.18
C GLU A 717 29.20 -21.72 -13.45
N PHE A 718 28.65 -21.05 -12.43
CA PHE A 718 27.48 -20.18 -12.61
C PHE A 718 27.92 -18.89 -13.29
N GLU A 719 28.25 -18.99 -14.59
CA GLU A 719 27.98 -17.87 -15.48
C GLU A 719 26.46 -17.70 -15.55
N PHE A 720 25.99 -16.48 -15.28
CA PHE A 720 24.60 -16.12 -15.54
C PHE A 720 24.41 -15.94 -17.06
N GLU A 721 24.34 -17.04 -17.80
CA GLU A 721 23.73 -17.02 -19.13
C GLU A 721 22.24 -16.72 -18.96
N ILE A 722 21.87 -15.46 -19.22
CA ILE A 722 20.50 -15.10 -19.52
C ILE A 722 20.19 -15.70 -20.89
N LEU A 723 19.60 -16.90 -20.88
CA LEU A 723 19.18 -17.60 -22.09
C LEU A 723 17.94 -16.91 -22.69
N ASP A 724 18.20 -15.87 -23.47
CA ASP A 724 17.25 -15.24 -24.40
C ASP A 724 16.77 -16.28 -25.43
N SER A 725 15.68 -16.99 -25.13
CA SER A 725 15.07 -17.94 -26.09
C SER A 725 13.54 -18.09 -25.97
N VAL A 726 12.81 -17.01 -25.68
CA VAL A 726 11.47 -16.79 -26.26
C VAL A 726 11.32 -15.31 -26.68
N ARG A 727 12.14 -14.90 -27.66
CA ARG A 727 11.91 -13.69 -28.45
C ARG A 727 11.86 -14.04 -29.93
N ASN A 728 10.67 -14.35 -30.42
CA ASN A 728 10.33 -14.23 -31.84
C ASN A 728 8.82 -14.05 -32.05
N GLN A 729 8.27 -13.07 -31.33
CA GLN A 729 7.19 -12.20 -31.78
C GLN A 729 7.28 -10.89 -30.99
N GLU A 730 6.79 -9.79 -31.56
CA GLU A 730 6.82 -8.43 -31.00
C GLU A 730 8.21 -7.76 -30.92
N GLN A 731 8.84 -7.60 -32.09
CA GLN A 731 9.50 -6.33 -32.38
C GLN A 731 8.41 -5.26 -32.58
N ASP A 732 8.28 -4.35 -31.61
CA ASP A 732 8.31 -2.89 -31.83
C ASP A 732 7.79 -2.15 -30.59
N LEU A 733 8.70 -1.72 -29.70
CA LEU A 733 8.75 -0.32 -29.22
C LEU A 733 9.96 -0.08 -28.28
N PHE A 734 10.47 1.15 -28.36
CA PHE A 734 11.44 1.81 -27.44
C PHE A 734 12.86 1.25 -27.28
N CYS A 735 13.81 2.02 -27.82
CA CYS A 735 15.16 2.16 -27.28
C CYS A 735 15.53 3.65 -27.10
N HIS A 736 16.42 3.92 -26.14
CA HIS A 736 17.14 5.18 -25.85
C HIS A 736 16.43 6.39 -25.21
N ARG A 737 16.65 6.55 -23.89
CA ARG A 737 17.52 7.56 -23.23
C ARG A 737 17.80 7.05 -21.80
N SER A 738 19.00 6.58 -21.44
CA SER A 738 20.26 7.31 -21.21
C SER A 738 20.19 8.32 -20.04
N VAL A 739 20.76 7.94 -18.88
CA VAL A 739 21.08 8.82 -17.75
C VAL A 739 22.51 8.52 -17.29
N ALA A 740 23.33 9.56 -17.16
CA ALA A 740 24.73 9.47 -16.74
C ALA A 740 24.85 9.33 -15.22
N GLY A 741 25.92 8.68 -14.75
CA GLY A 741 26.06 8.29 -13.34
C GLY A 741 26.60 9.35 -12.39
N VAL A 742 26.43 9.09 -11.10
CA VAL A 742 27.25 9.66 -10.01
C VAL A 742 27.65 8.53 -9.06
N THR A 743 28.88 8.03 -9.19
CA THR A 743 29.48 7.09 -8.24
C THR A 743 30.26 7.89 -7.19
N ARG A 744 29.82 7.89 -5.94
CA ARG A 744 30.65 8.34 -4.80
C ARG A 744 31.15 7.13 -4.03
N ARG A 745 32.46 6.85 -4.14
CA ARG A 745 33.17 5.97 -3.20
C ARG A 745 33.35 6.70 -1.88
N PHE A 746 33.14 6.00 -0.77
CA PHE A 746 33.72 6.37 0.52
C PHE A 746 34.97 5.49 0.73
N GLU A 747 36.14 6.11 0.78
CA GLU A 747 37.40 5.46 1.15
C GLU A 747 37.72 5.80 2.62
N CYS A 748 38.10 4.78 3.39
CA CYS A 748 38.45 4.91 4.81
C CYS A 748 39.95 4.58 4.99
N PRO A 749 40.81 5.54 5.35
CA PRO A 749 42.23 5.28 5.55
C PRO A 749 42.61 5.21 7.05
N LEU A 750 42.88 3.99 7.54
CA LEU A 750 43.70 3.78 8.73
C LEU A 750 45.18 3.74 8.33
N LEU A 751 46.03 4.54 8.99
CA LEU A 751 47.48 4.47 8.81
C LEU A 751 48.22 4.81 10.10
N CYS A 752 48.90 3.80 10.66
CA CYS A 752 49.78 3.98 11.83
C CYS A 752 51.10 4.65 11.45
N LYS A 753 51.62 5.52 12.34
CA LYS A 753 53.07 5.68 12.55
C LYS A 753 53.36 6.32 13.91
N ALA A 754 54.37 5.79 14.59
CA ALA A 754 54.78 6.20 15.94
C ALA A 754 55.93 7.21 15.92
N GLN A 755 56.04 8.03 16.97
CA GLN A 755 57.33 8.47 17.51
C GLN A 755 57.24 8.95 18.98
N ARG A 756 58.41 9.12 19.61
CA ARG A 756 58.63 9.12 21.07
C ARG A 756 58.66 10.53 21.69
N GLY A 757 58.38 10.62 23.00
CA GLY A 757 59.16 11.49 23.90
C GLY A 757 58.40 12.23 25.01
N GLY A 758 58.95 12.19 26.24
CA GLY A 758 58.77 13.25 27.25
C GLY A 758 57.73 13.03 28.36
N SER A 759 58.20 12.67 29.56
CA SER A 759 57.50 12.83 30.85
C SER A 759 57.97 14.14 31.54
N PRO A 760 57.54 14.49 32.77
CA PRO A 760 56.23 14.36 33.47
C PRO A 760 55.79 15.74 34.06
N ILE A 761 54.82 15.76 35.01
CA ILE A 761 54.76 16.57 36.28
C ILE A 761 53.38 17.21 36.60
N ASN A 762 52.81 16.81 37.77
CA ASN A 762 51.92 17.50 38.72
C ASN A 762 50.62 18.22 38.26
N ALA A 763 49.63 18.51 39.14
CA ALA A 763 49.14 17.91 40.40
C ALA A 763 47.86 18.68 40.83
N GLY A 764 47.02 18.10 41.70
CA GLY A 764 45.84 18.76 42.31
C GLY A 764 44.63 17.82 42.30
N LEU A 765 44.28 17.17 43.41
CA LEU A 765 43.43 17.69 44.52
C LEU A 765 41.96 17.84 44.07
N CYS A 766 40.95 17.30 44.78
CA CYS A 766 40.94 16.77 46.15
C CYS A 766 39.74 15.83 46.40
N SER A 767 39.79 15.02 47.49
CA SER A 767 38.68 14.57 48.39
C SER A 767 37.31 14.16 47.82
N GLU A 768 36.58 13.13 48.24
CA GLU A 768 36.53 12.22 49.41
C GLU A 768 35.34 11.24 49.12
N SER A 769 35.06 10.09 49.75
CA SER A 769 35.76 9.21 50.71
C SER A 769 34.94 7.92 50.92
N TYR A 770 35.60 6.74 50.89
CA TYR A 770 35.29 5.53 51.70
C TYR A 770 33.94 4.78 51.47
N SER A 771 33.85 3.43 51.60
CA SER A 771 34.88 2.38 51.76
C SER A 771 34.29 0.96 51.67
N SER A 772 35.10 -0.01 51.17
CA SER A 772 35.19 -1.44 51.56
C SER A 772 33.93 -2.34 51.51
N THR A 773 33.97 -3.62 51.07
CA THR A 773 35.11 -4.56 50.99
C THR A 773 34.84 -5.69 49.99
N SER A 774 35.88 -6.14 49.28
CA SER A 774 35.99 -7.47 48.65
C SER A 774 37.32 -8.11 49.14
N PRO A 775 37.55 -9.44 49.06
CA PRO A 775 37.88 -10.12 47.78
C PRO A 775 37.22 -11.54 47.68
N SER A 776 37.31 -12.35 46.62
CA SER A 776 38.43 -12.60 45.68
C SER A 776 38.01 -13.42 44.44
N ALA A 777 38.52 -13.02 43.25
CA ALA A 777 39.01 -13.81 42.10
C ALA A 777 38.30 -15.13 41.67
N LEU A 778 38.04 -15.41 40.38
CA LEU A 778 39.02 -15.44 39.27
C LEU A 778 38.40 -15.20 37.87
N ASN A 779 39.28 -14.82 36.94
CA ASN A 779 39.08 -14.44 35.52
C ASN A 779 38.12 -15.30 34.66
N GLY A 780 37.40 -14.61 33.75
CA GLY A 780 36.79 -15.19 32.55
C GLY A 780 36.46 -14.09 31.53
N SER A 781 37.03 -14.15 30.32
CA SER A 781 36.90 -13.12 29.29
C SER A 781 35.62 -13.27 28.45
N HIS A 782 34.79 -12.23 28.38
CA HIS A 782 33.65 -12.17 27.46
C HIS A 782 34.06 -11.67 26.06
N CYS A 783 33.78 -12.47 25.03
CA CYS A 783 33.69 -12.02 23.63
C CYS A 783 32.22 -11.70 23.29
N PRO A 784 31.94 -10.68 22.45
CA PRO A 784 30.59 -10.36 22.00
C PRO A 784 30.36 -10.76 20.52
N GLU A 785 29.81 -11.96 20.24
CA GLU A 785 29.30 -12.29 18.89
C GLU A 785 27.93 -13.01 18.85
N PRO A 786 26.82 -12.33 19.19
CA PRO A 786 25.48 -12.83 18.86
C PRO A 786 25.17 -12.76 17.36
N LEU A 787 25.80 -11.83 16.63
CA LEU A 787 25.44 -11.51 15.23
C LEU A 787 26.01 -12.50 14.21
N ALA A 788 27.25 -12.95 14.40
CA ALA A 788 27.90 -13.95 13.54
C ALA A 788 27.20 -15.31 13.63
N PHE A 789 26.74 -15.68 14.83
CA PHE A 789 25.94 -16.87 15.07
C PHE A 789 24.63 -16.88 14.26
N PHE A 790 23.90 -15.75 14.25
CA PHE A 790 22.64 -15.62 13.50
C PHE A 790 22.83 -15.73 11.99
N LEU A 791 23.91 -15.15 11.45
CA LEU A 791 24.25 -15.21 10.02
C LEU A 791 24.79 -16.58 9.59
N SER A 792 25.50 -17.29 10.48
CA SER A 792 25.94 -18.68 10.25
C SER A 792 24.75 -19.64 10.21
N LEU A 793 23.81 -19.50 11.15
CA LEU A 793 22.59 -20.32 11.20
C LEU A 793 21.75 -20.16 9.92
N LEU A 794 21.62 -18.92 9.42
CA LEU A 794 21.00 -18.63 8.13
C LEU A 794 21.69 -19.37 6.97
N ARG A 795 23.04 -19.35 6.91
CA ARG A 795 23.78 -20.04 5.84
C ARG A 795 23.58 -21.56 5.86
N SER A 796 23.67 -22.21 7.01
CA SER A 796 23.55 -23.67 7.12
C SER A 796 22.13 -24.18 6.88
N VAL A 797 21.10 -23.35 7.13
CA VAL A 797 19.70 -23.68 6.81
C VAL A 797 19.38 -23.42 5.33
N ILE A 798 20.00 -22.41 4.70
CA ILE A 798 19.78 -22.08 3.28
C ILE A 798 20.32 -23.16 2.33
N THR A 799 21.33 -23.95 2.73
CA THR A 799 21.91 -25.04 1.91
C THR A 799 20.96 -26.20 1.56
N VAL A 800 19.71 -26.20 2.03
CA VAL A 800 18.67 -27.21 1.66
C VAL A 800 17.39 -26.57 1.09
N THR A 801 17.34 -25.24 0.95
CA THR A 801 16.22 -24.54 0.31
C THR A 801 16.64 -23.95 -1.02
N GLU A 802 16.10 -24.51 -2.11
CA GLU A 802 16.20 -23.91 -3.44
C GLU A 802 15.70 -22.46 -3.44
N LEU A 803 16.48 -21.58 -4.08
CA LEU A 803 16.21 -20.15 -4.18
C LEU A 803 15.21 -19.82 -5.31
N GLN A 804 14.28 -20.73 -5.58
CA GLN A 804 13.16 -20.57 -6.51
C GLN A 804 11.84 -20.82 -5.77
N LEU A 805 10.78 -20.12 -6.17
CA LEU A 805 9.43 -20.14 -5.56
C LEU A 805 9.25 -19.32 -4.25
N CYS A 806 9.63 -18.04 -4.28
CA CYS A 806 9.00 -16.99 -3.44
C CYS A 806 8.60 -15.72 -4.24
N PHE A 807 8.52 -15.83 -5.56
CA PHE A 807 7.96 -14.81 -6.47
C PHE A 807 6.83 -15.41 -7.32
N LEU A 808 5.73 -15.78 -6.64
CA LEU A 808 4.43 -16.05 -7.26
C LEU A 808 3.33 -15.25 -6.54
N GLU A 809 2.18 -15.13 -7.16
CA GLU A 809 1.50 -13.83 -7.26
C GLU A 809 0.64 -13.43 -6.05
N TRP A 810 0.87 -12.20 -5.55
CA TRP A 810 -0.02 -11.54 -4.60
C TRP A 810 -1.14 -10.77 -5.34
N PRO A 811 -2.43 -11.04 -5.11
CA PRO A 811 -3.54 -10.48 -5.90
C PRO A 811 -4.02 -9.08 -5.44
N SER A 812 -3.13 -8.26 -4.87
CA SER A 812 -3.38 -6.85 -4.57
C SER A 812 -2.19 -6.01 -5.01
N SER A 813 -2.36 -5.27 -6.11
CA SER A 813 -1.37 -4.32 -6.64
C SER A 813 -1.02 -3.23 -5.60
N ARG A 814 -2.01 -2.78 -4.82
CA ARG A 814 -1.84 -1.77 -3.77
C ARG A 814 -1.05 -2.27 -2.55
N LEU A 815 -1.20 -3.54 -2.14
CA LEU A 815 -0.32 -4.11 -1.10
C LEU A 815 1.13 -4.32 -1.59
N ARG A 816 1.34 -4.58 -2.90
CA ARG A 816 2.69 -4.64 -3.48
C ARG A 816 3.38 -3.26 -3.50
N SER A 817 2.66 -2.17 -3.77
CA SER A 817 3.26 -0.82 -3.75
C SER A 817 3.60 -0.36 -2.32
N ARG A 818 2.71 -0.61 -1.34
CA ARG A 818 2.94 -0.28 0.08
C ARG A 818 4.25 -0.89 0.62
N ARG A 819 4.62 -2.13 0.24
CA ARG A 819 5.91 -2.74 0.65
C ARG A 819 7.14 -2.29 -0.17
N ARG A 820 7.01 -1.95 -1.46
CA ARG A 820 8.16 -1.52 -2.27
C ARG A 820 8.67 -0.12 -1.90
N ALA A 821 7.84 0.72 -1.29
CA ALA A 821 8.21 2.07 -0.87
C ALA A 821 9.06 2.13 0.42
N GLN A 822 9.09 1.05 1.22
CA GLN A 822 9.81 1.00 2.49
C GLN A 822 10.84 -0.14 2.47
N GLY A 823 12.09 0.20 2.15
CA GLY A 823 13.21 -0.67 2.47
C GLY A 823 13.33 -0.81 3.98
N PHE A 824 13.34 -2.05 4.49
CA PHE A 824 13.54 -2.33 5.92
C PHE A 824 14.95 -1.91 6.36
N VAL A 825 15.08 -0.66 6.80
CA VAL A 825 16.25 -0.15 7.52
C VAL A 825 15.88 -0.14 9.00
N PHE A 826 16.43 -1.09 9.77
CA PHE A 826 16.35 -1.05 11.23
C PHE A 826 17.14 0.16 11.75
N PRO A 827 16.52 1.10 12.48
CA PRO A 827 17.26 2.15 13.17
C PRO A 827 17.83 1.57 14.47
N PHE A 828 19.11 1.22 14.47
CA PHE A 828 19.85 1.04 15.72
C PHE A 828 20.08 2.42 16.36
N ALA A 829 19.25 2.77 17.33
CA ALA A 829 19.49 3.90 18.21
C ALA A 829 20.62 3.55 19.19
N THR A 830 21.81 4.11 18.96
CA THR A 830 22.89 4.16 19.95
C THR A 830 22.82 5.50 20.68
N GLU A 831 22.24 5.49 21.88
CA GLU A 831 22.48 6.57 22.85
C GLU A 831 23.70 6.25 23.73
N HIS A 832 24.26 7.30 24.35
CA HIS A 832 25.59 7.33 24.96
C HIS A 832 25.69 6.73 26.36
#